data_AF-A0A4S2TV50-F1
#
_entry.id   AF-A0A4S2TV50-F1
#
_cell.length_a   1.000
_cell.length_b   1.000
_cell.length_c   1.000
_cell.angle_alpha   90.00
_cell.angle_beta   90.00
_cell.angle_gamma   90.00
#
_symmetry.space_group_name_H-M   'P 1'
#
loop_
_entity.id
_entity.type
_entity.pdbx_description
1 polymer ?
#
loop_
_entity_poly.entity_id
_entity_poly.type
_entity_poly.pdbx_seq_one_letter_code
_entity_poly.pdbx_strand_id
1 'polypeptide(L)'
;MERELYGREAIFGDDGLAARLTGLTPHGARRVTCEHGDDPPVAVLTGGRGMGKTAALKQLRSLYREITPVALVDCEAVLPPADPGPGWTPVTGVLPELATQLTARVHAARPVQFPRLSLGLVAVASVSWRREDESRAQRDLQSLGPVLATLDTRGDAATGWVTKVLTKLAAGAFDSVAPMAGMVAEATVETVLEETFSRFQRRSADWYGTYPQAGGNGRVGLRQLAVDFERGGDLRRRAEDHLVLALVADLVRAYRGMARGARRGRPVLLLDNAHTALGRQLVEPLLRQRASGARDQIAVFASSRVRDHAGLSHAVRRRLPEVAHASHWVRGTEVTSGILAVGLTPLDAGHVRAALDRHDPHGRTPAGLARGVHRLTGGRPLGVARLAQAAGESPDPGALVPGALLDGTVELREDRPPVRVADELLERLLPGQRPDVLSVLAAAHGEVSARLLATTRLRGESLDGDVALRVRDALRSEDWAVGPEHFVADPLLRALLLHRLRFQDDDPPYYAVWRAVHETLRSAYAAGGSCPSEPHRLHQELVLGAAEDCVTHLRVQFARPDVLGWLDALRFIASAPCPRPPGRTGPDPRRAVALGRAAASDEERAALAGLDERAAELQLQLRRLLHAVWLLSDPLALPDEEVIDKMAHELRQLSGRHPTGHAVLWDAATHWPRDLREWRALSMPPGAPAGPHGPGDGGPDA
;
A
#
# COMPACT_ATOMS: atom_id res chain seq x y z
N MET A 1 -18.17 15.28 2.17
CA MET A 1 -17.21 16.03 1.35
C MET A 1 -16.60 15.05 0.34
N GLU A 2 -16.86 15.23 -0.95
CA GLU A 2 -16.30 14.37 -2.00
C GLU A 2 -14.79 14.56 -2.06
N ARG A 3 -14.07 13.46 -1.83
CA ARG A 3 -12.61 13.44 -1.90
C ARG A 3 -12.26 13.19 -3.35
N GLU A 4 -11.81 14.23 -4.04
CA GLU A 4 -11.40 14.07 -5.45
C GLU A 4 -10.19 13.16 -5.51
N LEU A 5 -10.29 12.12 -6.33
CA LEU A 5 -9.23 11.14 -6.50
C LEU A 5 -8.50 11.44 -7.81
N TYR A 6 -7.45 12.25 -7.70
CA TYR A 6 -6.58 12.60 -8.82
C TYR A 6 -5.96 11.37 -9.49
N GLY A 7 -5.86 11.37 -10.82
CA GLY A 7 -5.20 10.31 -11.58
C GLY A 7 -5.95 8.98 -11.53
N ARG A 8 -7.26 8.99 -11.29
CA ARG A 8 -8.15 7.82 -11.22
C ARG A 8 -9.32 7.89 -12.20
N GLU A 9 -9.22 8.77 -13.19
CA GLU A 9 -10.24 9.04 -14.21
C GLU A 9 -10.54 7.78 -15.04
N ALA A 10 -9.55 6.92 -15.28
CA ALA A 10 -9.76 5.63 -15.97
C ALA A 10 -10.71 4.68 -15.22
N ILE A 11 -10.91 4.85 -13.91
CA ILE A 11 -11.90 4.10 -13.12
C ILE A 11 -13.23 4.85 -13.07
N PHE A 12 -13.20 6.16 -12.80
CA PHE A 12 -14.38 6.97 -12.45
C PHE A 12 -14.97 7.81 -13.59
N GLY A 13 -14.38 7.78 -14.79
CA GLY A 13 -14.96 8.42 -15.96
C GLY A 13 -16.29 7.79 -16.35
N ASP A 14 -17.11 8.51 -17.12
CA ASP A 14 -18.43 8.05 -17.57
C ASP A 14 -18.35 6.77 -18.42
N ASP A 15 -17.26 6.62 -19.18
CA ASP A 15 -16.92 5.40 -19.92
C ASP A 15 -15.80 4.60 -19.24
N GLY A 16 -15.46 4.90 -17.98
CA GLY A 16 -14.38 4.27 -17.22
C GLY A 16 -14.69 2.84 -16.79
N LEU A 17 -13.69 2.16 -16.22
CA LEU A 17 -13.82 0.75 -15.81
C LEU A 17 -15.01 0.51 -14.87
N ALA A 18 -15.29 1.41 -13.93
CA ALA A 18 -16.41 1.25 -13.02
C ALA A 18 -17.74 1.25 -13.78
N ALA A 19 -17.92 2.20 -14.71
CA ALA A 19 -19.14 2.34 -15.48
C ALA A 19 -19.42 1.11 -16.35
N ARG A 20 -18.39 0.60 -17.01
CA ARG A 20 -18.48 -0.57 -17.90
C ARG A 20 -18.73 -1.88 -17.16
N LEU A 21 -18.27 -1.99 -15.91
CA LEU A 21 -18.52 -3.17 -15.08
C LEU A 21 -19.84 -3.11 -14.33
N THR A 22 -20.30 -1.94 -13.88
CA THR A 22 -21.58 -1.79 -13.15
C THR A 22 -22.77 -1.58 -14.08
N GLY A 23 -22.54 -1.11 -15.32
CA GLY A 23 -23.57 -0.67 -16.26
C GLY A 23 -24.19 0.69 -15.91
N LEU A 24 -23.52 1.51 -15.11
CA LEU A 24 -23.99 2.81 -14.64
C LEU A 24 -22.88 3.84 -14.65
N THR A 25 -23.12 5.05 -15.16
CA THR A 25 -22.15 6.14 -15.04
C THR A 25 -21.95 6.51 -13.56
N PRO A 26 -20.70 6.74 -13.12
CA PRO A 26 -20.36 7.18 -11.77
C PRO A 26 -21.11 8.45 -11.36
N HIS A 27 -21.27 9.39 -12.30
CA HIS A 27 -21.98 10.65 -12.09
C HIS A 27 -23.31 10.61 -12.87
N GLY A 28 -24.43 10.87 -12.19
CA GLY A 28 -25.75 10.94 -12.81
C GLY A 28 -26.48 9.61 -13.05
N ALA A 29 -25.87 8.46 -12.75
CA ALA A 29 -26.52 7.14 -12.76
C ALA A 29 -27.14 6.73 -14.11
N ARG A 30 -26.60 7.22 -15.24
CA ARG A 30 -27.07 6.87 -16.59
C ARG A 30 -26.68 5.43 -16.91
N ARG A 31 -27.56 4.69 -17.57
CA ARG A 31 -27.26 3.30 -17.99
C ARG A 31 -26.17 3.30 -19.06
N VAL A 32 -25.20 2.40 -18.89
CA VAL A 32 -24.09 2.15 -19.82
C VAL A 32 -24.10 0.67 -20.19
N THR A 33 -23.72 0.36 -21.42
CA THR A 33 -23.58 -1.03 -21.88
C THR A 33 -22.47 -1.74 -21.09
N CYS A 34 -22.78 -2.88 -20.50
CA CYS A 34 -21.78 -3.66 -19.78
C CYS A 34 -20.82 -4.36 -20.75
N GLU A 35 -19.52 -4.18 -20.56
CA GLU A 35 -18.48 -4.68 -21.48
C GLU A 35 -18.46 -6.22 -21.60
N HIS A 36 -18.74 -6.94 -20.51
CA HIS A 36 -18.54 -8.39 -20.44
C HIS A 36 -19.80 -9.24 -20.34
N GLY A 37 -20.97 -8.69 -20.69
CA GLY A 37 -22.24 -9.41 -20.57
C GLY A 37 -22.39 -10.09 -19.20
N ASP A 38 -22.89 -11.31 -19.14
CA ASP A 38 -23.13 -12.01 -17.86
C ASP A 38 -21.87 -12.74 -17.30
N ASP A 39 -20.67 -12.37 -17.74
CA ASP A 39 -19.40 -12.89 -17.23
C ASP A 39 -18.39 -11.76 -16.93
N PRO A 40 -18.69 -10.86 -15.97
CA PRO A 40 -17.75 -9.82 -15.60
C PRO A 40 -16.47 -10.41 -14.98
N PRO A 41 -15.30 -9.78 -15.16
CA PRO A 41 -14.12 -10.09 -14.38
C PRO A 41 -14.28 -9.64 -12.92
N VAL A 42 -13.48 -10.20 -12.03
CA VAL A 42 -13.19 -9.58 -10.73
C VAL A 42 -12.07 -8.56 -10.94
N ALA A 43 -12.36 -7.27 -10.76
CA ALA A 43 -11.39 -6.21 -10.95
C ALA A 43 -10.57 -5.99 -9.68
N VAL A 44 -9.29 -6.34 -9.69
CA VAL A 44 -8.39 -6.20 -8.54
C VAL A 44 -7.48 -4.99 -8.74
N LEU A 45 -7.67 -3.95 -7.95
CA LEU A 45 -6.76 -2.80 -7.89
C LEU A 45 -5.49 -3.21 -7.16
N THR A 46 -4.35 -3.14 -7.85
CA THR A 46 -3.03 -3.54 -7.33
C THR A 46 -2.11 -2.34 -7.17
N GLY A 47 -1.11 -2.47 -6.30
CA GLY A 47 -0.08 -1.47 -6.05
C GLY A 47 0.30 -1.45 -4.57
N GLY A 48 1.48 -0.89 -4.24
CA GLY A 48 1.97 -0.85 -2.86
C GLY A 48 1.12 -0.02 -1.90
N ARG A 49 1.55 0.04 -0.63
CA ARG A 49 0.90 0.87 0.39
C ARG A 49 0.88 2.36 0.00
N GLY A 50 -0.20 3.06 0.36
CA GLY A 50 -0.38 4.47 0.03
C GLY A 50 -0.80 4.79 -1.42
N MET A 51 -1.03 3.79 -2.29
CA MET A 51 -1.47 3.99 -3.69
C MET A 51 -2.94 4.41 -3.89
N GLY A 52 -3.69 4.59 -2.79
CA GLY A 52 -5.08 5.07 -2.85
C GLY A 52 -6.14 4.00 -3.15
N LYS A 53 -5.82 2.71 -3.03
CA LYS A 53 -6.75 1.59 -3.31
C LYS A 53 -8.02 1.65 -2.44
N THR A 54 -7.86 1.72 -1.11
CA THR A 54 -8.96 1.87 -0.15
C THR A 54 -9.79 3.12 -0.43
N ALA A 55 -9.13 4.22 -0.81
CA ALA A 55 -9.82 5.47 -1.16
C ALA A 55 -10.68 5.29 -2.42
N ALA A 56 -10.17 4.57 -3.43
CA ALA A 56 -10.92 4.24 -4.64
C ALA A 56 -12.15 3.37 -4.34
N LEU A 57 -12.02 2.32 -3.51
CA LEU A 57 -13.16 1.51 -3.10
C LEU A 57 -14.20 2.31 -2.31
N LYS A 58 -13.77 3.18 -1.39
CA LYS A 58 -14.67 4.07 -0.64
C LYS A 58 -15.39 5.05 -1.58
N GLN A 59 -14.72 5.57 -2.60
CA GLN A 59 -15.34 6.42 -3.61
C GLN A 59 -16.38 5.66 -4.45
N LEU A 60 -16.07 4.43 -4.88
CA LEU A 60 -17.06 3.57 -5.56
C LEU A 60 -18.29 3.33 -4.69
N ARG A 61 -18.10 3.07 -3.38
CA ARG A 61 -19.21 2.96 -2.44
C ARG A 61 -20.02 4.26 -2.40
N SER A 62 -19.37 5.41 -2.28
CA SER A 62 -20.06 6.70 -2.22
C SER A 62 -20.91 6.97 -3.46
N LEU A 63 -20.37 6.67 -4.65
CA LEU A 63 -21.03 6.93 -5.93
C LEU A 63 -22.24 6.02 -6.16
N TYR A 64 -22.15 4.74 -5.79
CA TYR A 64 -23.17 3.75 -6.16
C TYR A 64 -24.16 3.38 -5.05
N ARG A 65 -23.86 3.64 -3.76
CA ARG A 65 -24.66 3.15 -2.62
C ARG A 65 -26.14 3.51 -2.65
N GLU A 66 -26.52 4.61 -3.32
CA GLU A 66 -27.92 5.05 -3.40
C GLU A 66 -28.63 4.53 -4.64
N ILE A 67 -27.89 4.04 -5.64
CA ILE A 67 -28.41 3.67 -6.96
C ILE A 67 -28.58 2.15 -7.07
N THR A 68 -27.61 1.40 -6.57
CA THR A 68 -27.55 -0.06 -6.62
C THR A 68 -27.02 -0.61 -5.30
N PRO A 69 -27.47 -1.80 -4.84
CA PRO A 69 -26.87 -2.51 -3.71
C PRO A 69 -25.34 -2.54 -3.77
N VAL A 70 -24.70 -1.99 -2.74
CA VAL A 70 -23.23 -2.00 -2.58
C VAL A 70 -22.86 -2.49 -1.19
N ALA A 71 -21.87 -3.38 -1.10
CA ALA A 71 -21.19 -3.69 0.14
C ALA A 71 -19.69 -3.45 0.04
N LEU A 72 -19.10 -2.98 1.14
CA LEU A 72 -17.67 -2.83 1.33
C LEU A 72 -17.24 -3.53 2.61
N VAL A 73 -16.29 -4.45 2.50
CA VAL A 73 -15.61 -5.07 3.64
C VAL A 73 -14.11 -4.87 3.53
N ASP A 74 -13.45 -4.66 4.67
CA ASP A 74 -11.99 -4.72 4.79
C ASP A 74 -11.58 -6.08 5.33
N CYS A 75 -11.02 -6.94 4.47
CA CYS A 75 -10.66 -8.31 4.81
C CYS A 75 -9.49 -8.44 5.79
N GLU A 76 -8.82 -7.34 6.16
CA GLU A 76 -7.77 -7.30 7.18
C GLU A 76 -8.29 -6.80 8.54
N ALA A 77 -9.37 -5.99 8.53
CA ALA A 77 -9.95 -5.41 9.75
C ALA A 77 -10.95 -6.34 10.46
N VAL A 78 -11.21 -7.54 9.92
CA VAL A 78 -12.14 -8.51 10.49
C VAL A 78 -11.48 -9.20 11.67
N LEU A 79 -11.91 -8.82 12.87
CA LEU A 79 -11.44 -9.38 14.13
C LEU A 79 -12.44 -10.40 14.69
N PRO A 80 -11.96 -11.45 15.38
CA PRO A 80 -12.83 -12.35 16.12
C PRO A 80 -13.58 -11.59 17.23
N PRO A 81 -14.85 -11.94 17.50
CA PRO A 81 -15.54 -11.48 18.70
C PRO A 81 -14.85 -12.02 19.97
N ALA A 82 -15.17 -11.46 21.13
CA ALA A 82 -14.54 -11.84 22.40
C ALA A 82 -14.73 -13.34 22.76
N ASP A 83 -15.82 -13.95 22.31
CA ASP A 83 -16.13 -15.38 22.47
C ASP A 83 -16.51 -15.96 21.10
N PRO A 84 -15.50 -16.26 20.24
CA PRO A 84 -15.75 -16.87 18.94
C PRO A 84 -16.11 -18.34 19.17
N GLY A 85 -17.40 -18.63 19.22
CA GLY A 85 -17.89 -20.01 19.28
C GLY A 85 -17.44 -20.84 18.07
N PRO A 86 -17.61 -22.17 18.09
CA PRO A 86 -17.15 -23.05 17.01
C PRO A 86 -17.81 -22.77 15.65
N GLY A 87 -18.95 -22.07 15.62
CA GLY A 87 -19.62 -21.58 14.41
C GLY A 87 -19.00 -20.31 13.80
N TRP A 88 -18.05 -19.68 14.48
CA TRP A 88 -17.42 -18.44 14.02
C TRP A 88 -16.15 -18.71 13.21
N THR A 89 -16.07 -18.07 12.05
CA THR A 89 -14.90 -17.95 11.19
C THR A 89 -14.89 -16.53 10.61
N PRO A 90 -13.76 -16.04 10.07
CA PRO A 90 -13.75 -14.76 9.36
C PRO A 90 -14.80 -14.69 8.24
N VAL A 91 -15.06 -15.81 7.54
CA VAL A 91 -16.08 -15.87 6.47
C VAL A 91 -17.49 -15.73 7.07
N THR A 92 -17.83 -16.53 8.08
CA THR A 92 -19.16 -16.46 8.73
C THR A 92 -19.38 -15.16 9.51
N GLY A 93 -18.32 -14.47 9.93
CA GLY A 93 -18.39 -13.13 10.51
C GLY A 93 -18.68 -12.03 9.48
N VAL A 94 -18.14 -12.13 8.25
CA VAL A 94 -18.29 -11.11 7.20
C VAL A 94 -19.57 -11.24 6.41
N LEU A 95 -20.03 -12.46 6.14
CA LEU A 95 -21.23 -12.69 5.33
C LEU A 95 -22.48 -11.95 5.86
N PRO A 96 -22.74 -11.91 7.18
CA PRO A 96 -23.81 -11.09 7.74
C PRO A 96 -23.67 -9.60 7.47
N GLU A 97 -22.46 -9.06 7.57
CA GLU A 97 -22.17 -7.65 7.32
C GLU A 97 -22.42 -7.30 5.86
N LEU A 98 -21.94 -8.13 4.92
CA LEU A 98 -22.17 -7.95 3.49
C LEU A 98 -23.67 -7.97 3.15
N ALA A 99 -24.42 -8.95 3.66
CA ALA A 99 -25.85 -9.06 3.41
C ALA A 99 -26.62 -7.85 3.96
N THR A 100 -26.23 -7.36 5.14
CA THR A 100 -26.83 -6.17 5.76
C THR A 100 -26.59 -4.93 4.90
N GLN A 101 -25.34 -4.71 4.44
CA GLN A 101 -25.02 -3.59 3.56
C GLN A 101 -25.76 -3.66 2.22
N LEU A 102 -25.90 -4.85 1.63
CA LEU A 102 -26.61 -5.06 0.35
C LEU A 102 -28.14 -4.95 0.47
N THR A 103 -28.68 -5.04 1.68
CA THR A 103 -30.12 -4.84 1.96
C THR A 103 -30.47 -3.35 2.04
N ALA A 104 -29.49 -2.45 2.16
CA ALA A 104 -29.72 -1.01 2.22
C ALA A 104 -30.64 -0.55 1.07
N ARG A 105 -31.59 0.31 1.41
CA ARG A 105 -32.62 0.76 0.47
C ARG A 105 -31.98 1.64 -0.60
N VAL A 106 -32.27 1.33 -1.87
CA VAL A 106 -31.79 2.09 -3.03
C VAL A 106 -32.93 2.80 -3.74
N HIS A 107 -32.61 3.85 -4.49
CA HIS A 107 -33.57 4.58 -5.29
C HIS A 107 -34.26 3.63 -6.28
N ALA A 108 -35.60 3.66 -6.28
CA ALA A 108 -36.47 2.91 -7.19
C ALA A 108 -36.48 1.36 -7.08
N ALA A 109 -35.84 0.72 -6.09
CA ALA A 109 -35.94 -0.73 -5.90
C ALA A 109 -36.16 -1.17 -4.45
N ARG A 110 -36.80 -2.33 -4.28
CA ARG A 110 -36.97 -2.96 -2.97
C ARG A 110 -35.62 -3.46 -2.43
N PRO A 111 -35.44 -3.55 -1.10
CA PRO A 111 -34.30 -4.22 -0.48
C PRO A 111 -34.07 -5.63 -1.06
N VAL A 112 -32.82 -6.06 -1.12
CA VAL A 112 -32.46 -7.44 -1.46
C VAL A 112 -32.75 -8.33 -0.25
N GLN A 113 -33.24 -9.55 -0.49
CA GLN A 113 -33.49 -10.53 0.57
C GLN A 113 -32.50 -11.68 0.45
N PHE A 114 -32.08 -12.24 1.58
CA PHE A 114 -31.02 -13.25 1.65
C PHE A 114 -31.46 -14.59 2.26
N PRO A 115 -32.56 -15.21 1.77
CA PRO A 115 -33.14 -16.36 2.44
C PRO A 115 -32.27 -17.62 2.42
N ARG A 116 -31.46 -17.85 1.39
CA ARG A 116 -30.56 -19.00 1.36
C ARG A 116 -29.42 -18.78 2.34
N LEU A 117 -28.78 -17.61 2.27
CA LEU A 117 -27.68 -17.28 3.16
C LEU A 117 -28.11 -17.33 4.65
N SER A 118 -29.27 -16.75 4.99
CA SER A 118 -29.81 -16.80 6.34
C SER A 118 -29.94 -18.24 6.86
N LEU A 119 -30.50 -19.15 6.05
CA LEU A 119 -30.66 -20.56 6.43
C LEU A 119 -29.33 -21.26 6.65
N GLY A 120 -28.35 -21.04 5.78
CA GLY A 120 -27.01 -21.61 5.92
C GLY A 120 -26.26 -21.08 7.15
N LEU A 121 -26.36 -19.77 7.44
CA LEU A 121 -25.73 -19.16 8.61
C LEU A 121 -26.35 -19.67 9.91
N VAL A 122 -27.68 -19.85 9.96
CA VAL A 122 -28.35 -20.45 11.12
C VAL A 122 -27.91 -21.91 11.31
N ALA A 123 -27.80 -22.69 10.23
CA ALA A 123 -27.33 -24.07 10.32
C ALA A 123 -25.90 -24.15 10.87
N VAL A 124 -24.99 -23.27 10.45
CA VAL A 124 -23.62 -23.23 10.99
C VAL A 124 -23.58 -22.71 12.42
N ALA A 125 -24.34 -21.65 12.74
CA ALA A 125 -24.42 -21.14 14.11
C ALA A 125 -24.97 -22.20 15.06
N SER A 126 -25.92 -23.03 14.63
CA SER A 126 -26.49 -24.07 15.49
C SER A 126 -25.51 -25.17 15.93
N VAL A 127 -24.34 -25.29 15.29
CA VAL A 127 -23.25 -26.18 15.74
C VAL A 127 -22.74 -25.80 17.14
N SER A 128 -22.78 -24.51 17.51
CA SER A 128 -22.34 -24.04 18.82
C SER A 128 -23.41 -24.19 19.91
N TRP A 129 -24.65 -24.54 19.55
CA TRP A 129 -25.76 -24.53 20.50
C TRP A 129 -25.80 -25.84 21.29
N ARG A 130 -25.56 -25.72 22.60
CA ARG A 130 -25.72 -26.82 23.55
C ARG A 130 -26.86 -26.49 24.50
N ARG A 131 -27.51 -27.52 25.03
CA ARG A 131 -28.63 -27.41 25.98
C ARG A 131 -28.28 -26.57 27.23
N GLU A 132 -27.01 -26.52 27.61
CA GLU A 132 -26.51 -25.81 28.79
C GLU A 132 -26.16 -24.34 28.51
N ASP A 133 -26.13 -23.88 27.25
CA ASP A 133 -25.62 -22.55 26.87
C ASP A 133 -26.64 -21.74 26.05
N GLU A 134 -27.84 -21.57 26.60
CA GLU A 134 -28.94 -20.77 26.01
C GLU A 134 -28.49 -19.31 25.74
N SER A 135 -27.61 -18.78 26.60
CA SER A 135 -27.02 -17.45 26.45
C SER A 135 -26.21 -17.29 25.16
N ARG A 136 -25.55 -18.36 24.69
CA ARG A 136 -24.80 -18.38 23.44
C ARG A 136 -25.73 -18.43 22.24
N ALA A 137 -26.75 -19.30 22.28
CA ALA A 137 -27.75 -19.35 21.21
C ALA A 137 -28.43 -17.98 21.03
N GLN A 138 -28.79 -17.32 22.12
CA GLN A 138 -29.35 -15.96 22.08
C GLN A 138 -28.37 -14.95 21.47
N ARG A 139 -27.09 -14.94 21.87
CA ARG A 139 -26.07 -14.05 21.30
C ARG A 139 -25.85 -14.29 19.81
N ASP A 140 -25.74 -15.56 19.40
CA ASP A 140 -25.53 -15.95 18.00
C ASP A 140 -26.73 -15.53 17.14
N LEU A 141 -27.97 -15.79 17.58
CA LEU A 141 -29.18 -15.31 16.90
C LEU A 141 -29.26 -13.79 16.84
N GLN A 142 -28.91 -13.09 17.92
CA GLN A 142 -28.88 -11.61 17.93
C GLN A 142 -27.85 -11.06 16.94
N SER A 143 -26.67 -11.70 16.84
CA SER A 143 -25.65 -11.32 15.87
C SER A 143 -26.09 -11.51 14.41
N LEU A 144 -26.90 -12.54 14.15
CA LEU A 144 -27.50 -12.81 12.83
C LEU A 144 -28.78 -12.01 12.58
N GLY A 145 -29.33 -11.36 13.60
CA GLY A 145 -30.59 -10.60 13.56
C GLY A 145 -30.73 -9.66 12.35
N PRO A 146 -29.72 -8.83 12.01
CA PRO A 146 -29.76 -7.96 10.83
C PRO A 146 -29.96 -8.70 9.50
N VAL A 147 -29.37 -9.88 9.34
CA VAL A 147 -29.52 -10.71 8.14
C VAL A 147 -30.87 -11.42 8.14
N LEU A 148 -31.32 -11.89 9.30
CA LEU A 148 -32.60 -12.56 9.46
C LEU A 148 -33.77 -11.59 9.23
N ALA A 149 -33.60 -10.32 9.54
CA ALA A 149 -34.57 -9.28 9.20
C ALA A 149 -34.81 -9.16 7.68
N THR A 150 -33.85 -9.61 6.84
CA THR A 150 -34.03 -9.62 5.37
C THR A 150 -35.06 -10.65 4.89
N LEU A 151 -35.40 -11.63 5.73
CA LEU A 151 -36.42 -12.64 5.45
C LEU A 151 -37.85 -12.08 5.50
N ASP A 152 -38.05 -10.97 6.21
CA ASP A 152 -39.37 -10.49 6.55
C ASP A 152 -39.86 -9.40 5.58
N THR A 153 -41.06 -9.61 5.05
CA THR A 153 -41.72 -8.68 4.12
C THR A 153 -42.67 -7.71 4.83
N ARG A 154 -42.90 -7.89 6.14
CA ARG A 154 -43.94 -7.17 6.92
C ARG A 154 -43.45 -6.43 8.17
N GLY A 155 -42.15 -6.20 8.30
CA GLY A 155 -41.57 -5.17 9.19
C GLY A 155 -41.61 -5.44 10.70
N ASP A 156 -42.39 -6.41 11.19
CA ASP A 156 -42.67 -6.57 12.63
C ASP A 156 -42.28 -7.94 13.22
N ALA A 157 -41.67 -8.86 12.45
CA ALA A 157 -41.47 -10.25 12.90
C ALA A 157 -40.01 -10.71 13.08
N ALA A 158 -38.98 -9.89 12.85
CA ALA A 158 -37.60 -10.33 13.04
C ALA A 158 -37.28 -10.61 14.53
N THR A 159 -37.62 -9.67 15.43
CA THR A 159 -37.56 -9.87 16.88
C THR A 159 -38.53 -10.96 17.32
N GLY A 160 -39.76 -10.96 16.80
CA GLY A 160 -40.74 -12.01 17.09
C GLY A 160 -40.30 -13.42 16.66
N TRP A 161 -39.51 -13.55 15.60
CA TRP A 161 -38.95 -14.83 15.13
C TRP A 161 -37.78 -15.27 16.02
N VAL A 162 -36.83 -14.38 16.34
CA VAL A 162 -35.75 -14.67 17.29
C VAL A 162 -36.35 -15.08 18.64
N THR A 163 -37.33 -14.33 19.15
CA THR A 163 -38.04 -14.67 20.38
C THR A 163 -38.79 -16.00 20.27
N LYS A 164 -39.47 -16.31 19.15
CA LYS A 164 -40.16 -17.61 18.96
C LYS A 164 -39.20 -18.79 18.93
N VAL A 165 -38.08 -18.68 18.23
CA VAL A 165 -37.03 -19.72 18.19
C VAL A 165 -36.45 -19.92 19.59
N LEU A 166 -36.13 -18.83 20.32
CA LEU A 166 -35.64 -18.93 21.70
C LEU A 166 -36.69 -19.54 22.65
N THR A 167 -37.95 -19.11 22.56
CA THR A 167 -39.04 -19.62 23.42
C THR A 167 -39.30 -21.11 23.19
N LYS A 168 -39.12 -21.61 21.96
CA LYS A 168 -39.27 -23.04 21.66
C LYS A 168 -38.02 -23.86 21.92
N LEU A 169 -36.82 -23.29 21.80
CA LEU A 169 -35.60 -23.91 22.34
C LEU A 169 -35.73 -24.13 23.85
N ALA A 170 -36.31 -23.15 24.57
CA ALA A 170 -36.64 -23.29 25.98
C ALA A 170 -37.77 -24.32 26.24
N ALA A 171 -38.77 -24.43 25.36
CA ALA A 171 -39.90 -25.37 25.52
C ALA A 171 -39.56 -26.83 25.15
N GLY A 172 -38.71 -27.08 24.15
CA GLY A 172 -38.24 -28.42 23.77
C GLY A 172 -37.25 -29.03 24.78
N ALA A 173 -36.80 -28.24 25.75
CA ALA A 173 -35.84 -28.63 26.78
C ALA A 173 -36.44 -29.40 27.97
N PHE A 174 -37.76 -29.63 28.03
CA PHE A 174 -38.40 -30.30 29.17
C PHE A 174 -38.76 -31.78 28.97
N ASP A 175 -38.82 -32.28 27.73
CA ASP A 175 -39.25 -33.66 27.44
C ASP A 175 -38.17 -34.44 26.66
N SER A 176 -37.09 -34.84 27.32
CA SER A 176 -36.42 -36.12 27.03
C SER A 176 -35.27 -36.40 28.01
N VAL A 177 -35.33 -37.56 28.65
CA VAL A 177 -34.31 -38.13 29.53
C VAL A 177 -33.50 -39.14 28.71
N ALA A 178 -32.33 -38.75 28.20
CA ALA A 178 -31.29 -39.69 27.75
C ALA A 178 -29.92 -38.98 27.62
N PRO A 179 -28.82 -39.52 28.21
CA PRO A 179 -27.49 -38.95 28.10
C PRO A 179 -26.72 -39.57 26.93
N MET A 180 -26.58 -38.87 25.80
CA MET A 180 -25.60 -39.18 24.75
C MET A 180 -25.13 -37.87 24.10
N ALA A 181 -23.89 -37.46 24.40
CA ALA A 181 -23.27 -36.18 24.05
C ALA A 181 -22.91 -35.98 22.56
N GLY A 182 -23.62 -36.64 21.63
CA GLY A 182 -23.37 -36.53 20.18
C GLY A 182 -24.63 -36.35 19.31
N MET A 183 -25.84 -36.49 19.85
CA MET A 183 -27.10 -36.38 19.10
C MET A 183 -27.85 -35.05 19.32
N VAL A 184 -27.32 -34.14 20.15
CA VAL A 184 -28.08 -32.95 20.60
C VAL A 184 -28.00 -31.78 19.60
N ALA A 185 -26.95 -31.68 18.77
CA ALA A 185 -26.95 -30.76 17.63
C ALA A 185 -28.04 -31.15 16.61
N GLU A 186 -28.32 -32.45 16.47
CA GLU A 186 -29.22 -33.01 15.45
C GLU A 186 -30.70 -32.64 15.71
N ALA A 187 -31.17 -32.75 16.96
CA ALA A 187 -32.55 -32.37 17.33
C ALA A 187 -32.77 -30.84 17.32
N THR A 188 -31.74 -30.06 17.66
CA THR A 188 -31.82 -28.59 17.72
C THR A 188 -31.87 -27.97 16.32
N VAL A 189 -31.03 -28.49 15.41
CA VAL A 189 -31.08 -28.16 13.98
C VAL A 189 -32.43 -28.58 13.39
N GLU A 190 -32.91 -29.79 13.68
CA GLU A 190 -34.17 -30.31 13.12
C GLU A 190 -35.38 -29.46 13.54
N THR A 191 -35.47 -29.07 14.81
CA THR A 191 -36.56 -28.20 15.31
C THR A 191 -36.51 -26.79 14.70
N VAL A 192 -35.30 -26.19 14.62
CA VAL A 192 -35.09 -24.85 14.06
C VAL A 192 -35.31 -24.84 12.54
N LEU A 193 -34.89 -25.91 11.85
CA LEU A 193 -35.12 -26.13 10.43
C LEU A 193 -36.60 -26.39 10.12
N GLU A 194 -37.29 -27.24 10.90
CA GLU A 194 -38.72 -27.53 10.70
C GLU A 194 -39.61 -26.29 10.83
N GLU A 195 -39.28 -25.36 11.71
CA GLU A 195 -40.01 -24.09 11.84
C GLU A 195 -39.59 -23.02 10.83
N THR A 196 -38.31 -22.96 10.41
CA THR A 196 -37.87 -22.05 9.34
C THR A 196 -38.47 -22.43 7.98
N PHE A 197 -38.70 -23.72 7.72
CA PHE A 197 -39.32 -24.23 6.50
C PHE A 197 -40.85 -24.07 6.45
N SER A 198 -41.38 -22.90 6.83
CA SER A 198 -42.75 -22.55 6.44
C SER A 198 -42.91 -22.64 4.91
N ARG A 199 -44.15 -22.86 4.43
CA ARG A 199 -44.46 -23.10 2.99
C ARG A 199 -43.82 -22.10 2.01
N PHE A 200 -43.48 -20.89 2.46
CA PHE A 200 -42.85 -19.82 1.67
C PHE A 200 -41.34 -19.99 1.45
N GLN A 201 -40.63 -20.81 2.23
CA GLN A 201 -39.17 -20.95 2.17
C GLN A 201 -38.67 -22.29 1.58
N ARG A 202 -39.57 -23.20 1.17
CA ARG A 202 -39.20 -24.50 0.56
C ARG A 202 -38.20 -24.35 -0.59
N ARG A 203 -38.45 -23.42 -1.53
CA ARG A 203 -37.55 -23.19 -2.67
C ARG A 203 -36.14 -22.73 -2.29
N SER A 204 -35.98 -22.06 -1.14
CA SER A 204 -34.67 -21.63 -0.65
C SER A 204 -33.95 -22.80 0.04
N ALA A 205 -34.69 -23.65 0.74
CA ALA A 205 -34.20 -24.91 1.30
C ALA A 205 -33.76 -25.89 0.21
N ASP A 206 -34.57 -26.07 -0.84
CA ASP A 206 -34.33 -26.99 -1.94
C ASP A 206 -33.02 -26.70 -2.67
N TRP A 207 -32.55 -25.44 -2.64
CA TRP A 207 -31.25 -25.06 -3.17
C TRP A 207 -30.09 -25.82 -2.51
N TYR A 208 -30.18 -26.06 -1.20
CA TYR A 208 -29.20 -26.87 -0.47
C TYR A 208 -29.24 -28.36 -0.85
N GLY A 209 -30.25 -28.81 -1.61
CA GLY A 209 -30.25 -30.15 -2.20
C GLY A 209 -29.12 -30.36 -3.21
N THR A 210 -28.47 -29.27 -3.67
CA THR A 210 -27.27 -29.31 -4.52
C THR A 210 -25.95 -29.43 -3.73
N TYR A 211 -26.00 -29.36 -2.40
CA TYR A 211 -24.84 -29.58 -1.56
C TYR A 211 -24.33 -31.03 -1.72
N PRO A 212 -23.01 -31.29 -1.70
CA PRO A 212 -22.49 -32.65 -1.79
C PRO A 212 -23.12 -33.57 -0.75
N GLN A 213 -23.49 -34.79 -1.16
CA GLN A 213 -24.14 -35.80 -0.31
C GLN A 213 -25.59 -35.46 0.14
N ALA A 214 -26.18 -34.35 -0.33
CA ALA A 214 -27.57 -34.00 -0.01
C ALA A 214 -28.61 -34.85 -0.76
N GLY A 215 -28.23 -35.50 -1.87
CA GLY A 215 -29.12 -36.35 -2.66
C GLY A 215 -30.37 -35.64 -3.21
N GLY A 216 -30.30 -34.32 -3.44
CA GLY A 216 -31.44 -33.51 -3.86
C GLY A 216 -32.37 -33.07 -2.73
N ASN A 217 -32.13 -33.49 -1.48
CA ASN A 217 -32.92 -33.09 -0.33
C ASN A 217 -32.27 -31.89 0.41
N GLY A 218 -32.94 -30.74 0.37
CA GLY A 218 -32.47 -29.51 1.00
C GLY A 218 -32.21 -29.61 2.51
N ARG A 219 -33.01 -30.40 3.23
CA ARG A 219 -32.82 -30.60 4.69
C ARG A 219 -31.54 -31.37 4.98
N VAL A 220 -31.30 -32.44 4.21
CA VAL A 220 -30.08 -33.25 4.31
C VAL A 220 -28.86 -32.41 3.94
N GLY A 221 -28.97 -31.55 2.93
CA GLY A 221 -27.90 -30.63 2.55
C GLY A 221 -27.51 -29.63 3.63
N LEU A 222 -28.49 -29.02 4.30
CA LEU A 222 -28.21 -28.10 5.42
C LEU A 222 -27.59 -28.82 6.63
N ARG A 223 -28.05 -30.05 6.92
CA ARG A 223 -27.44 -30.89 7.95
C ARG A 223 -25.99 -31.23 7.61
N GLN A 224 -25.73 -31.65 6.37
CA GLN A 224 -24.38 -31.99 5.94
C GLN A 224 -23.46 -30.77 5.95
N LEU A 225 -23.97 -29.58 5.61
CA LEU A 225 -23.23 -28.33 5.70
C LEU A 225 -22.79 -28.02 7.13
N ALA A 226 -23.68 -28.17 8.12
CA ALA A 226 -23.35 -27.97 9.53
C ALA A 226 -22.29 -28.98 10.03
N VAL A 227 -22.47 -30.26 9.67
CA VAL A 227 -21.53 -31.35 10.01
C VAL A 227 -20.15 -31.12 9.38
N ASP A 228 -20.09 -30.76 8.10
CA ASP A 228 -18.85 -30.46 7.41
C ASP A 228 -18.12 -29.26 8.02
N PHE A 229 -18.87 -28.24 8.44
CA PHE A 229 -18.33 -27.07 9.12
C PHE A 229 -17.70 -27.41 10.47
N GLU A 230 -18.39 -28.22 11.29
CA GLU A 230 -17.90 -28.68 12.60
C GLU A 230 -16.60 -29.48 12.46
N ARG A 231 -16.54 -30.42 11.50
CA ARG A 231 -15.38 -31.28 11.25
C ARG A 231 -14.10 -30.53 10.88
N GLY A 232 -14.20 -29.29 10.39
CA GLY A 232 -13.04 -28.45 10.10
C GLY A 232 -12.32 -28.81 8.79
N GLY A 233 -11.11 -28.25 8.61
CA GLY A 233 -10.25 -28.55 7.45
C GLY A 233 -10.88 -28.21 6.10
N ASP A 234 -10.72 -29.10 5.12
CA ASP A 234 -11.29 -28.93 3.76
C ASP A 234 -12.82 -29.00 3.73
N LEU A 235 -13.44 -29.72 4.67
CA LEU A 235 -14.90 -29.80 4.78
C LEU A 235 -15.49 -28.45 5.20
N ARG A 236 -14.85 -27.77 6.16
CA ARG A 236 -15.24 -26.40 6.53
C ARG A 236 -15.06 -25.42 5.37
N ARG A 237 -13.93 -25.47 4.66
CA ARG A 237 -13.72 -24.64 3.46
C ARG A 237 -14.84 -24.84 2.44
N ARG A 238 -15.27 -26.09 2.20
CA ARG A 238 -16.40 -26.39 1.32
C ARG A 238 -17.73 -25.81 1.81
N ALA A 239 -18.00 -25.89 3.11
CA ALA A 239 -19.19 -25.29 3.71
C ALA A 239 -19.17 -23.75 3.57
N GLU A 240 -18.04 -23.11 3.87
CA GLU A 240 -17.82 -21.67 3.68
C GLU A 240 -18.01 -21.24 2.22
N ASP A 241 -17.42 -21.97 1.27
CA ASP A 241 -17.59 -21.74 -0.16
C ASP A 241 -19.09 -21.77 -0.54
N HIS A 242 -19.85 -22.73 -0.01
CA HIS A 242 -21.27 -22.85 -0.28
C HIS A 242 -22.11 -21.72 0.34
N LEU A 243 -21.71 -21.18 1.49
CA LEU A 243 -22.34 -19.99 2.08
C LEU A 243 -22.09 -18.73 1.24
N VAL A 244 -20.87 -18.56 0.71
CA VAL A 244 -20.57 -17.47 -0.25
C VAL A 244 -21.45 -17.60 -1.50
N LEU A 245 -21.61 -18.82 -2.02
CA LEU A 245 -22.49 -19.08 -3.16
C LEU A 245 -23.97 -18.85 -2.84
N ALA A 246 -24.39 -19.03 -1.58
CA ALA A 246 -25.76 -18.71 -1.15
C ALA A 246 -26.03 -17.20 -1.21
N LEU A 247 -25.07 -16.36 -0.77
CA LEU A 247 -25.12 -14.90 -0.92
C LEU A 247 -25.27 -14.51 -2.40
N VAL A 248 -24.43 -15.09 -3.27
CA VAL A 248 -24.44 -14.84 -4.72
C VAL A 248 -25.77 -15.27 -5.34
N ALA A 249 -26.28 -16.46 -4.98
CA ALA A 249 -27.53 -16.98 -5.51
C ALA A 249 -28.74 -16.11 -5.15
N ASP A 250 -28.73 -15.52 -3.96
CA ASP A 250 -29.77 -14.58 -3.51
C ASP A 250 -29.67 -13.23 -4.23
N LEU A 251 -28.45 -12.71 -4.43
CA LEU A 251 -28.23 -11.51 -5.26
C LEU A 251 -28.73 -11.73 -6.69
N VAL A 252 -28.32 -12.81 -7.32
CA VAL A 252 -28.69 -13.14 -8.70
C VAL A 252 -30.21 -13.28 -8.82
N ARG A 253 -30.87 -13.90 -7.83
CA ARG A 253 -32.33 -14.00 -7.78
C ARG A 253 -33.00 -12.63 -7.71
N ALA A 254 -32.45 -11.69 -6.95
CA ALA A 254 -33.00 -10.34 -6.83
C ALA A 254 -32.92 -9.50 -8.11
N TYR A 255 -32.07 -9.89 -9.06
CA TYR A 255 -31.83 -9.22 -10.35
C TYR A 255 -32.41 -9.98 -11.57
N ARG A 256 -33.06 -11.14 -11.36
CA ARG A 256 -33.73 -11.91 -12.41
C ARG A 256 -35.26 -11.70 -12.38
N GLY A 257 -35.92 -11.89 -13.52
CA GLY A 257 -37.38 -11.84 -13.67
C GLY A 257 -37.97 -10.43 -13.67
N MET A 258 -39.24 -10.28 -13.27
CA MET A 258 -39.97 -8.99 -13.27
C MET A 258 -39.32 -7.91 -12.38
N ALA A 259 -38.44 -8.30 -11.44
CA ALA A 259 -37.66 -7.38 -10.61
C ALA A 259 -36.55 -6.63 -11.40
N ARG A 260 -36.16 -7.13 -12.58
CA ARG A 260 -35.16 -6.50 -13.47
C ARG A 260 -35.61 -5.13 -13.99
N GLY A 261 -36.92 -4.87 -14.08
CA GLY A 261 -37.45 -3.59 -14.56
C GLY A 261 -37.17 -2.42 -13.62
N ALA A 262 -37.14 -2.67 -12.30
CA ALA A 262 -36.99 -1.63 -11.28
C ALA A 262 -35.52 -1.37 -10.90
N ARG A 263 -34.66 -2.39 -10.95
CA ARG A 263 -33.24 -2.26 -10.58
C ARG A 263 -32.41 -1.64 -11.70
N ARG A 264 -31.46 -0.78 -11.32
CA ARG A 264 -30.52 -0.12 -12.23
C ARG A 264 -29.13 -0.73 -12.06
N GLY A 265 -28.46 -1.01 -13.17
CA GLY A 265 -27.10 -1.56 -13.16
C GLY A 265 -26.97 -2.93 -12.49
N ARG A 266 -25.77 -3.19 -11.98
CA ARG A 266 -25.37 -4.41 -11.29
C ARG A 266 -25.14 -4.16 -9.81
N PRO A 267 -25.37 -5.16 -8.93
CA PRO A 267 -24.93 -5.06 -7.55
C PRO A 267 -23.40 -5.04 -7.48
N VAL A 268 -22.86 -4.29 -6.52
CA VAL A 268 -21.42 -4.07 -6.38
C VAL A 268 -20.90 -4.66 -5.08
N LEU A 269 -19.87 -5.51 -5.18
CA LEU A 269 -19.13 -6.04 -4.04
C LEU A 269 -17.73 -5.43 -4.02
N LEU A 270 -17.37 -4.78 -2.92
CA LEU A 270 -16.10 -4.10 -2.73
C LEU A 270 -15.31 -4.82 -1.62
N LEU A 271 -14.14 -5.36 -1.95
CA LEU A 271 -13.29 -6.12 -1.04
C LEU A 271 -11.94 -5.41 -0.86
N ASP A 272 -11.74 -4.75 0.28
CA ASP A 272 -10.43 -4.17 0.60
C ASP A 272 -9.50 -5.22 1.21
N ASN A 273 -8.20 -5.13 0.93
CA ASN A 273 -7.17 -6.08 1.36
C ASN A 273 -7.49 -7.54 0.98
N ALA A 274 -8.01 -7.78 -0.23
CA ALA A 274 -8.44 -9.10 -0.68
C ALA A 274 -7.30 -10.11 -0.91
N HIS A 275 -6.04 -9.69 -0.78
CA HIS A 275 -4.88 -10.60 -0.78
C HIS A 275 -4.82 -11.49 0.47
N THR A 276 -5.52 -11.14 1.56
CA THR A 276 -5.62 -11.95 2.78
C THR A 276 -6.34 -13.29 2.53
N ALA A 277 -6.27 -14.22 3.48
CA ALA A 277 -6.95 -15.52 3.36
C ALA A 277 -8.47 -15.36 3.17
N LEU A 278 -9.09 -14.48 3.96
CA LEU A 278 -10.52 -14.16 3.89
C LEU A 278 -10.91 -13.61 2.50
N GLY A 279 -10.14 -12.67 1.96
CA GLY A 279 -10.42 -12.13 0.63
C GLY A 279 -10.42 -13.19 -0.46
N ARG A 280 -9.46 -14.13 -0.40
CA ARG A 280 -9.41 -15.28 -1.32
C ARG A 280 -10.62 -16.20 -1.14
N GLN A 281 -10.98 -16.51 0.10
CA GLN A 281 -12.16 -17.35 0.40
C GLN A 281 -13.48 -16.73 -0.08
N LEU A 282 -13.59 -15.40 -0.15
CA LEU A 282 -14.78 -14.73 -0.68
C LEU A 282 -14.82 -14.69 -2.21
N VAL A 283 -13.67 -14.59 -2.88
CA VAL A 283 -13.58 -14.42 -4.34
C VAL A 283 -13.51 -15.76 -5.07
N GLU A 284 -12.76 -16.73 -4.55
CA GLU A 284 -12.49 -17.99 -5.24
C GLU A 284 -13.75 -18.81 -5.56
N PRO A 285 -14.76 -18.94 -4.67
CA PRO A 285 -16.00 -19.66 -4.98
C PRO A 285 -16.74 -19.06 -6.17
N LEU A 286 -16.79 -17.72 -6.25
CA LEU A 286 -17.40 -17.00 -7.36
C LEU A 286 -16.65 -17.25 -8.68
N LEU A 287 -15.31 -17.24 -8.66
CA LEU A 287 -14.50 -17.52 -9.84
C LEU A 287 -14.69 -18.96 -10.33
N ARG A 288 -14.71 -19.95 -9.42
CA ARG A 288 -14.97 -21.35 -9.78
C ARG A 288 -16.36 -21.54 -10.37
N GLN A 289 -17.37 -20.86 -9.82
CA GLN A 289 -18.73 -20.87 -10.36
C GLN A 289 -18.79 -20.26 -11.77
N ARG A 290 -18.10 -19.13 -12.01
CA ARG A 290 -18.01 -18.53 -13.36
C ARG A 290 -17.28 -19.45 -14.35
N ALA A 291 -16.21 -20.12 -13.90
CA ALA A 291 -15.45 -21.06 -14.72
C ALA A 291 -16.27 -22.30 -15.12
N SER A 292 -17.21 -22.76 -14.27
CA SER A 292 -18.14 -23.84 -14.61
C SER A 292 -19.31 -23.41 -15.52
N GLY A 293 -19.31 -22.16 -15.99
CA GLY A 293 -20.30 -21.62 -16.93
C GLY A 293 -21.52 -20.98 -16.27
N ALA A 294 -21.60 -20.96 -14.93
CA ALA A 294 -22.66 -20.25 -14.25
C ALA A 294 -22.44 -18.72 -14.35
N ARG A 295 -23.44 -18.04 -14.91
CA ARG A 295 -23.39 -16.60 -15.18
C ARG A 295 -24.04 -15.81 -14.06
N ASP A 296 -23.33 -14.80 -13.58
CA ASP A 296 -23.82 -13.83 -12.60
C ASP A 296 -23.52 -12.39 -13.08
N GLN A 297 -24.35 -11.45 -12.64
CA GLN A 297 -24.23 -10.04 -13.04
C GLN A 297 -23.65 -9.21 -11.90
N ILE A 298 -22.77 -9.76 -11.05
CA ILE A 298 -22.22 -9.05 -9.90
C ILE A 298 -20.90 -8.36 -10.29
N ALA A 299 -20.82 -7.05 -10.09
CA ALA A 299 -19.59 -6.28 -10.27
C ALA A 299 -18.74 -6.39 -8.99
N VAL A 300 -17.55 -6.97 -9.09
CA VAL A 300 -16.65 -7.14 -7.93
C VAL A 300 -15.41 -6.30 -8.15
N PHE A 301 -15.14 -5.39 -7.21
CA PHE A 301 -13.89 -4.65 -7.12
C PHE A 301 -13.17 -5.05 -5.85
N ALA A 302 -11.92 -5.42 -5.98
CA ALA A 302 -11.08 -5.81 -4.86
C ALA A 302 -9.82 -4.95 -4.84
N SER A 303 -9.17 -4.84 -3.68
CA SER A 303 -7.82 -4.30 -3.59
C SER A 303 -6.84 -5.40 -3.18
N SER A 304 -5.62 -5.33 -3.72
CA SER A 304 -4.52 -6.17 -3.28
C SER A 304 -3.27 -5.31 -3.11
N ARG A 305 -2.55 -5.53 -2.00
CA ARG A 305 -1.22 -4.95 -1.80
C ARG A 305 -0.15 -5.78 -2.50
N VAL A 306 -0.28 -7.10 -2.46
CA VAL A 306 0.71 -8.04 -2.99
C VAL A 306 0.44 -8.26 -4.46
N ARG A 307 1.39 -7.89 -5.31
CA ARG A 307 1.22 -8.00 -6.76
C ARG A 307 1.16 -9.45 -7.22
N ASP A 308 1.92 -10.33 -6.56
CA ASP A 308 2.08 -11.73 -6.94
C ASP A 308 1.78 -12.65 -5.75
N HIS A 309 0.55 -13.16 -5.71
CA HIS A 309 0.14 -14.20 -4.77
C HIS A 309 -0.65 -15.29 -5.49
N ALA A 310 -0.83 -16.46 -4.87
CA ALA A 310 -1.46 -17.63 -5.49
C ALA A 310 -2.84 -17.32 -6.13
N GLY A 311 -3.63 -16.45 -5.50
CA GLY A 311 -4.92 -15.99 -6.01
C GLY A 311 -4.88 -15.13 -7.29
N LEU A 312 -3.69 -14.68 -7.73
CA LEU A 312 -3.48 -13.87 -8.94
C LEU A 312 -2.57 -14.57 -9.98
N SER A 313 -2.31 -15.87 -9.83
CA SER A 313 -1.36 -16.61 -10.68
C SER A 313 -1.61 -16.47 -12.19
N HIS A 314 -2.87 -16.55 -12.62
CA HIS A 314 -3.29 -16.42 -14.02
C HIS A 314 -4.11 -15.16 -14.30
N ALA A 315 -4.06 -14.15 -13.42
CA ALA A 315 -4.79 -12.89 -13.60
C ALA A 315 -4.27 -12.12 -14.82
N VAL A 316 -5.18 -11.54 -15.61
CA VAL A 316 -4.80 -10.64 -16.70
C VAL A 316 -4.38 -9.30 -16.10
N ARG A 317 -3.15 -8.88 -16.38
CA ARG A 317 -2.55 -7.68 -15.79
C ARG A 317 -2.60 -6.51 -16.76
N ARG A 318 -3.07 -5.36 -16.28
CA ARG A 318 -3.12 -4.09 -17.00
C ARG A 318 -2.66 -2.94 -16.13
N ARG A 319 -2.15 -1.89 -16.73
CA ARG A 319 -1.92 -0.61 -16.05
C ARG A 319 -3.19 0.23 -16.08
N LEU A 320 -3.35 1.12 -15.11
CA LEU A 320 -4.53 1.99 -15.02
C LEU A 320 -4.84 2.76 -16.34
N PRO A 321 -3.87 3.35 -17.06
CA PRO A 321 -4.17 4.04 -18.32
C PRO A 321 -4.69 3.10 -19.42
N GLU A 322 -4.28 1.84 -19.42
CA GLU A 322 -4.68 0.84 -20.42
C GLU A 322 -6.16 0.47 -20.28
N VAL A 323 -6.76 0.65 -19.09
CA VAL A 323 -8.17 0.31 -18.85
C VAL A 323 -9.13 1.49 -19.04
N ALA A 324 -8.64 2.65 -19.47
CA ALA A 324 -9.44 3.87 -19.59
C ALA A 324 -10.67 3.68 -20.50
N HIS A 325 -10.50 3.03 -21.66
CA HIS A 325 -11.57 2.87 -22.66
C HIS A 325 -12.03 1.43 -22.88
N ALA A 326 -11.18 0.44 -22.60
CA ALA A 326 -11.52 -0.98 -22.68
C ALA A 326 -10.71 -1.77 -21.66
N SER A 327 -11.26 -2.87 -21.13
CA SER A 327 -10.53 -3.72 -20.19
C SER A 327 -9.42 -4.56 -20.84
N HIS A 328 -9.56 -4.85 -22.15
CA HIS A 328 -8.75 -5.83 -22.89
C HIS A 328 -8.63 -7.17 -22.15
N TRP A 329 -9.67 -7.55 -21.40
CA TRP A 329 -9.76 -8.78 -20.62
C TRP A 329 -10.50 -9.86 -21.41
N VAL A 330 -9.93 -11.06 -21.42
CA VAL A 330 -10.55 -12.27 -21.94
C VAL A 330 -10.30 -13.39 -20.93
N ARG A 331 -11.35 -14.15 -20.62
CA ARG A 331 -11.26 -15.31 -19.73
C ARG A 331 -10.42 -16.42 -20.39
N GLY A 332 -9.47 -16.96 -19.64
CA GLY A 332 -8.73 -18.17 -20.01
C GLY A 332 -9.38 -19.44 -19.46
N THR A 333 -8.66 -20.55 -19.49
CA THR A 333 -9.13 -21.84 -18.96
C THR A 333 -9.02 -21.95 -17.44
N GLU A 334 -8.08 -21.21 -16.85
CA GLU A 334 -7.80 -21.24 -15.42
C GLU A 334 -8.83 -20.44 -14.60
N VAL A 335 -9.13 -20.89 -13.38
CA VAL A 335 -10.09 -20.21 -12.48
C VAL A 335 -9.69 -18.74 -12.23
N THR A 336 -8.41 -18.48 -11.95
CA THR A 336 -7.88 -17.14 -11.65
C THR A 336 -7.73 -16.25 -12.88
N SER A 337 -7.90 -16.79 -14.10
CA SER A 337 -8.02 -15.97 -15.32
C SER A 337 -9.28 -15.10 -15.35
N GLY A 338 -10.25 -15.41 -14.47
CA GLY A 338 -11.42 -14.58 -14.16
C GLY A 338 -11.10 -13.21 -13.55
N ILE A 339 -9.84 -12.91 -13.27
CA ILE A 339 -9.39 -11.70 -12.61
C ILE A 339 -8.72 -10.74 -13.59
N LEU A 340 -9.12 -9.47 -13.52
CA LEU A 340 -8.43 -8.35 -14.14
C LEU A 340 -7.67 -7.57 -13.06
N ALA A 341 -6.35 -7.75 -13.01
CA ALA A 341 -5.48 -7.05 -12.08
C ALA A 341 -5.02 -5.70 -12.68
N VAL A 342 -5.52 -4.59 -12.14
CA VAL A 342 -5.23 -3.23 -12.60
C VAL A 342 -4.21 -2.59 -11.67
N GLY A 343 -2.98 -2.37 -12.16
CA GLY A 343 -1.94 -1.64 -11.44
C GLY A 343 -2.24 -0.15 -11.40
N LEU A 344 -2.47 0.39 -10.20
CA LEU A 344 -2.63 1.83 -10.02
C LEU A 344 -1.32 2.55 -10.33
N THR A 345 -1.40 3.59 -11.14
CA THR A 345 -0.25 4.46 -11.44
C THR A 345 -0.03 5.48 -10.32
N PRO A 346 1.23 5.83 -10.02
CA PRO A 346 1.52 7.01 -9.22
C PRO A 346 0.96 8.28 -9.88
N LEU A 347 0.75 9.31 -9.07
CA LEU A 347 0.34 10.63 -9.53
C LEU A 347 1.50 11.32 -10.24
N ASP A 348 1.26 11.97 -11.37
CA ASP A 348 2.25 12.84 -12.00
C ASP A 348 2.35 14.20 -11.28
N ALA A 349 3.34 15.01 -11.68
CA ALA A 349 3.56 16.33 -11.10
C ALA A 349 2.37 17.31 -11.31
N GLY A 350 1.56 17.12 -12.36
CA GLY A 350 0.36 17.94 -12.61
C GLY A 350 -0.73 17.66 -11.58
N HIS A 351 -0.97 16.39 -11.27
CA HIS A 351 -1.87 15.97 -10.20
C HIS A 351 -1.38 16.43 -8.82
N VAL A 352 -0.07 16.41 -8.56
CA VAL A 352 0.49 16.94 -7.31
C VAL A 352 0.26 18.46 -7.19
N ARG A 353 0.42 19.20 -8.29
CA ARG A 353 0.09 20.63 -8.33
C ARG A 353 -1.40 20.87 -8.05
N ALA A 354 -2.31 20.16 -8.70
CA ALA A 354 -3.75 20.28 -8.44
C ALA A 354 -4.10 19.96 -6.97
N ALA A 355 -3.43 18.98 -6.36
CA ALA A 355 -3.61 18.68 -4.94
C ALA A 355 -3.15 19.83 -4.03
N LEU A 356 -2.04 20.49 -4.34
CA LEU A 356 -1.55 21.66 -3.60
C LEU A 356 -2.48 22.87 -3.80
N ASP A 357 -2.84 23.18 -5.05
CA ASP A 357 -3.70 24.32 -5.38
C ASP A 357 -5.07 24.24 -4.68
N ARG A 358 -5.59 23.02 -4.46
CA ARG A 358 -6.83 22.79 -3.69
C ARG A 358 -6.71 23.23 -2.24
N HIS A 359 -5.55 23.05 -1.61
CA HIS A 359 -5.29 23.40 -0.21
C HIS A 359 -4.67 24.80 -0.05
N ASP A 360 -4.14 25.37 -1.13
CA ASP A 360 -3.61 26.74 -1.19
C ASP A 360 -4.11 27.48 -2.45
N PRO A 361 -5.40 27.84 -2.52
CA PRO A 361 -5.99 28.47 -3.70
C PRO A 361 -5.40 29.86 -4.01
N HIS A 362 -4.71 30.48 -3.05
CA HIS A 362 -4.04 31.77 -3.21
C HIS A 362 -2.64 31.66 -3.82
N GLY A 363 -2.12 30.46 -4.07
CA GLY A 363 -0.82 30.25 -4.70
C GLY A 363 0.35 30.86 -3.91
N ARG A 364 0.31 30.73 -2.57
CA ARG A 364 1.35 31.23 -1.65
C ARG A 364 2.57 30.31 -1.60
N THR A 365 2.39 29.02 -1.93
CA THR A 365 3.47 28.03 -1.98
C THR A 365 4.46 28.29 -3.12
N PRO A 366 5.76 27.93 -2.96
CA PRO A 366 6.75 28.06 -4.02
C PRO A 366 6.38 27.27 -5.28
N ALA A 367 6.61 27.84 -6.46
CA ALA A 367 6.30 27.21 -7.75
C ALA A 367 6.96 25.82 -7.94
N GLY A 368 8.13 25.59 -7.32
CA GLY A 368 8.85 24.31 -7.35
C GLY A 368 8.31 23.25 -6.39
N LEU A 369 7.45 23.60 -5.42
CA LEU A 369 7.04 22.70 -4.34
C LEU A 369 6.34 21.44 -4.84
N ALA A 370 5.46 21.56 -5.83
CA ALA A 370 4.75 20.43 -6.41
C ALA A 370 5.71 19.37 -6.99
N ARG A 371 6.76 19.80 -7.70
CA ARG A 371 7.77 18.90 -8.25
C ARG A 371 8.66 18.31 -7.15
N GLY A 372 8.97 19.07 -6.11
CA GLY A 372 9.68 18.58 -4.93
C GLY A 372 8.91 17.51 -4.16
N VAL A 373 7.62 17.73 -3.92
CA VAL A 373 6.72 16.74 -3.32
C VAL A 373 6.60 15.50 -4.21
N HIS A 374 6.50 15.68 -5.54
CA HIS A 374 6.50 14.55 -6.47
C HIS A 374 7.81 13.75 -6.41
N ARG A 375 8.98 14.42 -6.38
CA ARG A 375 10.30 13.77 -6.24
C ARG A 375 10.44 13.00 -4.92
N LEU A 376 9.98 13.57 -3.80
CA LEU A 376 10.01 12.92 -2.48
C LEU A 376 9.07 11.71 -2.41
N THR A 377 7.85 11.85 -2.91
CA THR A 377 6.80 10.82 -2.76
C THR A 377 6.79 9.79 -3.88
N GLY A 378 7.50 10.05 -4.98
CA GLY A 378 7.36 9.28 -6.23
C GLY A 378 5.93 9.29 -6.78
N GLY A 379 5.13 10.30 -6.46
CA GLY A 379 3.72 10.38 -6.84
C GLY A 379 2.78 9.51 -6.00
N ARG A 380 3.21 8.97 -4.85
CA ARG A 380 2.34 8.16 -3.98
C ARG A 380 1.17 9.03 -3.42
N PRO A 381 -0.10 8.71 -3.74
CA PRO A 381 -1.26 9.51 -3.35
C PRO A 381 -1.37 9.82 -1.84
N LEU A 382 -1.04 8.87 -0.97
CA LEU A 382 -1.08 9.11 0.48
C LEU A 382 -0.09 10.21 0.91
N GLY A 383 1.15 10.15 0.41
CA GLY A 383 2.17 11.15 0.69
C GLY A 383 1.77 12.52 0.13
N VAL A 384 1.34 12.55 -1.13
CA VAL A 384 0.89 13.78 -1.81
C VAL A 384 -0.27 14.44 -1.05
N ALA A 385 -1.30 13.67 -0.68
CA ALA A 385 -2.46 14.22 0.00
C ALA A 385 -2.12 14.79 1.40
N ARG A 386 -1.21 14.14 2.14
CA ARG A 386 -0.80 14.61 3.48
C ARG A 386 0.12 15.82 3.41
N LEU A 387 1.07 15.83 2.48
CA LEU A 387 1.96 16.98 2.27
C LEU A 387 1.21 18.19 1.71
N ALA A 388 0.22 17.98 0.83
CA ALA A 388 -0.61 19.07 0.33
C ALA A 388 -1.50 19.67 1.43
N GLN A 389 -2.07 18.83 2.30
CA GLN A 389 -2.81 19.28 3.48
C GLN A 389 -1.89 20.12 4.41
N ALA A 390 -0.70 19.60 4.72
CA ALA A 390 0.29 20.31 5.55
C ALA A 390 0.72 21.66 4.95
N ALA A 391 0.82 21.75 3.63
CA ALA A 391 1.16 23.00 2.94
C ALA A 391 0.05 24.06 3.10
N GLY A 392 -1.23 23.66 3.02
CA GLY A 392 -2.37 24.56 3.22
C GLY A 392 -2.52 25.05 4.67
N GLU A 393 -2.16 24.20 5.64
CA GLU A 393 -2.19 24.50 7.08
C GLU A 393 -0.94 25.25 7.57
N SER A 394 0.06 25.45 6.71
CA SER A 394 1.32 26.09 7.10
C SER A 394 1.18 27.59 7.37
N PRO A 395 1.79 28.12 8.46
CA PRO A 395 1.77 29.55 8.74
C PRO A 395 2.68 30.38 7.82
N ASP A 396 3.73 29.77 7.25
CA ASP A 396 4.64 30.43 6.30
C ASP A 396 4.76 29.60 5.00
N PRO A 397 3.74 29.68 4.11
CA PRO A 397 3.74 28.89 2.89
C PRO A 397 4.89 29.24 1.93
N GLY A 398 5.41 30.47 1.97
CA GLY A 398 6.38 30.98 1.00
C GLY A 398 7.80 30.42 1.16
N ALA A 399 8.13 29.92 2.35
CA ALA A 399 9.43 29.31 2.66
C ALA A 399 9.40 27.76 2.63
N LEU A 400 8.29 27.15 2.20
CA LEU A 400 8.10 25.71 2.26
C LEU A 400 9.05 24.94 1.33
N VAL A 401 9.71 23.95 1.91
CA VAL A 401 10.46 22.90 1.22
C VAL A 401 9.93 21.53 1.63
N PRO A 402 10.14 20.45 0.86
CA PRO A 402 9.60 19.14 1.20
C PRO A 402 10.01 18.64 2.60
N GLY A 403 11.23 18.95 3.05
CA GLY A 403 11.64 18.64 4.42
C GLY A 403 10.84 19.37 5.50
N ALA A 404 10.55 20.67 5.32
CA ALA A 404 9.76 21.45 6.27
C ALA A 404 8.30 20.95 6.36
N LEU A 405 7.76 20.39 5.28
CA LEU A 405 6.46 19.74 5.29
C LEU A 405 6.43 18.43 6.11
N LEU A 406 7.55 17.72 6.21
CA LEU A 406 7.67 16.54 7.08
C LEU A 406 7.73 16.93 8.57
N ASP A 407 8.35 18.06 8.86
CA ASP A 407 8.44 18.64 10.22
C ASP A 407 7.11 19.30 10.65
N GLY A 408 6.27 19.69 9.68
CA GLY A 408 4.97 20.29 9.92
C GLY A 408 3.96 19.34 10.58
N THR A 409 2.88 19.92 11.13
CA THR A 409 1.76 19.18 11.70
C THR A 409 0.55 19.25 10.80
N VAL A 410 -0.29 18.21 10.87
CA VAL A 410 -1.60 18.17 10.19
C VAL A 410 -2.70 17.88 11.18
N GLU A 411 -3.81 18.59 11.04
CA GLU A 411 -5.02 18.32 11.78
C GLU A 411 -5.82 17.20 11.11
N LEU A 412 -5.88 16.03 11.75
CA LEU A 412 -6.60 14.87 11.20
C LEU A 412 -8.10 14.89 11.55
N ARG A 413 -8.43 15.49 12.70
CA ARG A 413 -9.77 15.64 13.28
C ARG A 413 -9.76 16.83 14.25
N GLU A 414 -10.85 17.58 14.27
CA GLU A 414 -11.06 18.73 15.19
C GLU A 414 -10.88 18.34 16.67
N ASP A 415 -11.26 17.11 17.04
CA ASP A 415 -11.19 16.63 18.43
C ASP A 415 -9.81 16.06 18.84
N ARG A 416 -8.78 16.15 17.99
CA ARG A 416 -7.47 15.57 18.28
C ARG A 416 -6.34 16.58 18.06
N PRO A 417 -5.27 16.51 18.88
CA PRO A 417 -4.11 17.36 18.66
C PRO A 417 -3.51 17.09 17.26
N PRO A 418 -2.98 18.14 16.59
CA PRO A 418 -2.26 17.98 15.33
C PRO A 418 -1.10 17.00 15.48
N VAL A 419 -0.88 16.18 14.45
CA VAL A 419 0.17 15.14 14.43
C VAL A 419 1.23 15.55 13.42
N ARG A 420 2.51 15.27 13.71
CA ARG A 420 3.61 15.47 12.76
C ARG A 420 3.36 14.65 11.49
N VAL A 421 3.55 15.26 10.32
CA VAL A 421 3.26 14.62 9.02
C VAL A 421 4.09 13.36 8.81
N ALA A 422 5.37 13.38 9.20
CA ALA A 422 6.24 12.21 9.10
C ALA A 422 5.71 11.01 9.89
N ASP A 423 5.25 11.23 11.13
CA ASP A 423 4.75 10.17 12.01
C ASP A 423 3.42 9.58 11.50
N GLU A 424 2.48 10.42 11.09
CA GLU A 424 1.21 9.98 10.47
C GLU A 424 1.45 9.19 9.17
N LEU A 425 2.43 9.60 8.36
CA LEU A 425 2.81 8.85 7.16
C LEU A 425 3.42 7.49 7.49
N LEU A 426 4.33 7.44 8.48
CA LEU A 426 4.92 6.18 8.94
C LEU A 426 3.87 5.23 9.52
N GLU A 427 2.97 5.73 10.38
CA GLU A 427 1.88 4.93 10.97
C GLU A 427 1.01 4.26 9.89
N ARG A 428 0.69 4.99 8.82
CA ARG A 428 -0.14 4.46 7.72
C ARG A 428 0.61 3.58 6.73
N LEU A 429 1.90 3.81 6.53
CA LEU A 429 2.72 3.00 5.62
C LEU A 429 3.19 1.71 6.30
N LEU A 430 3.38 1.72 7.62
CA LEU A 430 3.92 0.61 8.40
C LEU A 430 3.03 0.23 9.60
N PRO A 431 1.73 -0.08 9.41
CA PRO A 431 0.85 -0.42 10.52
C PRO A 431 1.32 -1.68 11.23
N GLY A 432 1.39 -1.63 12.57
CA GLY A 432 1.80 -2.76 13.41
C GLY A 432 3.28 -3.14 13.34
N GLN A 433 4.10 -2.38 12.60
CA GLN A 433 5.55 -2.57 12.55
C GLN A 433 6.24 -1.66 13.58
N ARG A 434 7.50 -1.95 13.90
CA ARG A 434 8.34 -1.13 14.79
C ARG A 434 9.12 -0.10 13.97
N PRO A 435 8.64 1.15 13.82
CA PRO A 435 9.35 2.16 13.03
C PRO A 435 10.73 2.48 13.61
N ASP A 436 10.95 2.30 14.91
CA ASP A 436 12.23 2.58 15.57
C ASP A 436 13.34 1.61 15.11
N VAL A 437 13.02 0.31 15.05
CA VAL A 437 13.90 -0.72 14.48
C VAL A 437 14.18 -0.43 13.00
N LEU A 438 13.14 -0.13 12.23
CA LEU A 438 13.27 0.18 10.80
C LEU A 438 14.07 1.47 10.55
N SER A 439 13.99 2.46 11.43
CA SER A 439 14.71 3.73 11.32
C SER A 439 16.22 3.51 11.42
N VAL A 440 16.67 2.67 12.36
CA VAL A 440 18.08 2.27 12.48
C VAL A 440 18.53 1.52 11.22
N LEU A 441 17.75 0.55 10.74
CA LEU A 441 18.13 -0.27 9.59
C LEU A 441 18.05 0.48 8.25
N ALA A 442 17.29 1.57 8.15
CA ALA A 442 17.19 2.40 6.93
C ALA A 442 18.51 3.10 6.55
N ALA A 443 19.44 3.27 7.51
CA ALA A 443 20.77 3.80 7.27
C ALA A 443 21.71 2.81 6.55
N ALA A 444 21.39 1.51 6.57
CA ALA A 444 22.22 0.46 6.00
C ALA A 444 22.20 0.44 4.46
N HIS A 445 23.39 0.26 3.88
CA HIS A 445 23.61 -0.03 2.47
C HIS A 445 23.77 -1.55 2.31
N GLY A 446 22.66 -2.23 2.03
CA GLY A 446 22.59 -3.68 1.88
C GLY A 446 22.43 -4.49 3.18
N GLU A 447 22.39 -5.82 3.04
CA GLU A 447 22.06 -6.74 4.13
C GLU A 447 23.17 -6.89 5.17
N VAL A 448 24.44 -6.83 4.76
CA VAL A 448 25.60 -6.99 5.66
C VAL A 448 25.64 -5.84 6.68
N SER A 449 25.50 -4.60 6.22
CA SER A 449 25.49 -3.44 7.10
C SER A 449 24.23 -3.38 7.96
N ALA A 450 23.08 -3.87 7.46
CA ALA A 450 21.86 -3.99 8.25
C ALA A 450 22.01 -5.00 9.40
N ARG A 451 22.61 -6.17 9.15
CA ARG A 451 22.92 -7.15 10.21
C ARG A 451 23.88 -6.59 11.24
N LEU A 452 24.88 -5.82 10.82
CA LEU A 452 25.78 -5.15 11.74
C LEU A 452 25.04 -4.16 12.65
N LEU A 453 24.17 -3.30 12.09
CA LEU A 453 23.38 -2.37 12.88
C LEU A 453 22.42 -3.09 13.83
N ALA A 454 21.77 -4.16 13.38
CA ALA A 454 20.92 -4.98 14.24
C ALA A 454 21.69 -5.55 15.43
N THR A 455 22.88 -6.12 15.20
CA THR A 455 23.69 -6.73 16.25
C THR A 455 24.36 -5.72 17.19
N THR A 456 24.56 -4.48 16.78
CA THR A 456 25.27 -3.46 17.58
C THR A 456 24.33 -2.47 18.26
N ARG A 457 23.23 -2.08 17.60
CA ARG A 457 22.33 -1.01 18.06
C ARG A 457 20.97 -1.51 18.53
N LEU A 458 20.56 -2.73 18.19
CA LEU A 458 19.24 -3.29 18.55
C LEU A 458 19.30 -4.45 19.55
N ARG A 459 20.38 -4.58 20.35
CA ARG A 459 20.59 -5.70 21.28
C ARG A 459 19.50 -5.86 22.37
N GLY A 460 18.79 -4.78 22.71
CA GLY A 460 17.70 -4.79 23.69
C GLY A 460 16.33 -5.16 23.13
N GLU A 461 16.18 -5.21 21.80
CA GLU A 461 14.94 -5.63 21.15
C GLU A 461 14.90 -7.15 21.17
N SER A 462 14.18 -7.73 22.13
CA SER A 462 13.96 -9.19 22.24
C SER A 462 13.25 -9.71 21.00
N LEU A 463 14.04 -10.11 20.02
CA LEU A 463 13.60 -10.69 18.76
C LEU A 463 14.43 -11.96 18.58
N ASP A 464 13.83 -13.14 18.77
CA ASP A 464 14.51 -14.44 18.58
C ASP A 464 14.97 -14.67 17.13
N GLY A 465 16.27 -14.61 16.84
CA GLY A 465 16.86 -14.85 15.50
C GLY A 465 17.41 -13.61 14.77
N ASP A 466 17.75 -13.72 13.48
CA ASP A 466 18.29 -12.60 12.70
C ASP A 466 17.21 -11.51 12.47
N VAL A 467 17.39 -10.34 13.09
CA VAL A 467 16.46 -9.21 13.02
C VAL A 467 16.42 -8.61 11.62
N ALA A 468 17.58 -8.45 10.96
CA ALA A 468 17.63 -7.86 9.63
C ALA A 468 16.92 -8.76 8.61
N LEU A 469 17.10 -10.08 8.72
CA LEU A 469 16.39 -11.05 7.88
C LEU A 469 14.87 -10.94 8.04
N ARG A 470 14.37 -10.95 9.28
CA ARG A 470 12.92 -10.86 9.57
C ARG A 470 12.31 -9.55 9.10
N VAL A 471 13.00 -8.44 9.33
CA VAL A 471 12.55 -7.12 8.85
C VAL A 471 12.51 -7.09 7.32
N ARG A 472 13.52 -7.64 6.64
CA ARG A 472 13.54 -7.74 5.18
C ARG A 472 12.37 -8.58 4.67
N ASP A 473 12.10 -9.72 5.29
CA ASP A 473 11.02 -10.61 4.89
C ASP A 473 9.64 -10.00 5.18
N ALA A 474 9.50 -9.21 6.25
CA ALA A 474 8.32 -8.40 6.54
C ALA A 474 8.13 -7.25 5.53
N LEU A 475 9.20 -6.58 5.09
CA LEU A 475 9.12 -5.58 4.04
C LEU A 475 8.69 -6.23 2.70
N ARG A 476 9.25 -7.39 2.36
CA ARG A 476 8.88 -8.14 1.14
C ARG A 476 7.45 -8.65 1.16
N SER A 477 6.97 -9.16 2.29
CA SER A 477 5.58 -9.63 2.41
C SER A 477 4.55 -8.50 2.23
N GLU A 478 4.98 -7.26 2.45
CA GLU A 478 4.20 -6.03 2.25
C GLU A 478 4.46 -5.34 0.90
N ASP A 479 5.14 -6.02 -0.05
CA ASP A 479 5.44 -5.55 -1.40
C ASP A 479 6.30 -4.25 -1.43
N TRP A 480 7.12 -4.05 -0.39
CA TRP A 480 8.11 -2.98 -0.39
C TRP A 480 9.31 -3.34 -1.28
N ALA A 481 9.81 -2.35 -2.01
CA ALA A 481 11.01 -2.52 -2.83
C ALA A 481 12.21 -2.85 -1.95
N VAL A 482 12.93 -3.92 -2.30
CA VAL A 482 14.23 -4.29 -1.72
C VAL A 482 15.24 -4.24 -2.85
N GLY A 483 16.30 -3.44 -2.68
CA GLY A 483 17.32 -3.21 -3.70
C GLY A 483 18.71 -3.55 -3.19
N PRO A 484 19.69 -3.72 -4.09
CA PRO A 484 21.07 -4.03 -3.68
C PRO A 484 21.75 -2.85 -3.00
N GLU A 485 21.37 -1.61 -3.33
CA GLU A 485 22.05 -0.39 -2.86
C GLU A 485 21.64 0.03 -1.44
N HIS A 486 20.39 -0.24 -1.06
CA HIS A 486 19.84 0.17 0.23
C HIS A 486 18.98 -0.93 0.82
N PHE A 487 19.10 -1.15 2.13
CA PHE A 487 18.28 -2.16 2.82
C PHE A 487 16.78 -1.83 2.72
N VAL A 488 16.43 -0.55 2.89
CA VAL A 488 15.10 0.00 2.55
C VAL A 488 15.24 0.77 1.24
N ALA A 489 14.75 0.19 0.14
CA ALA A 489 14.96 0.77 -1.19
C ALA A 489 13.85 1.72 -1.66
N ASP A 490 12.68 1.71 -1.03
CA ASP A 490 11.62 2.68 -1.35
C ASP A 490 12.05 4.10 -0.94
N PRO A 491 12.14 5.08 -1.86
CA PRO A 491 12.69 6.40 -1.56
C PRO A 491 11.90 7.18 -0.51
N LEU A 492 10.57 7.15 -0.57
CA LEU A 492 9.72 7.85 0.39
C LEU A 492 9.86 7.22 1.78
N LEU A 493 9.76 5.90 1.87
CA LEU A 493 9.88 5.19 3.13
C LEU A 493 11.25 5.41 3.76
N ARG A 494 12.33 5.31 2.98
CA ARG A 494 13.68 5.58 3.47
C ARG A 494 13.83 7.03 3.94
N ALA A 495 13.31 8.01 3.20
CA ALA A 495 13.35 9.41 3.62
C ALA A 495 12.61 9.65 4.95
N LEU A 496 11.43 9.03 5.15
CA LEU A 496 10.68 9.12 6.40
C LEU A 496 11.40 8.44 7.57
N LEU A 497 11.98 7.25 7.35
CA LEU A 497 12.72 6.52 8.38
C LEU A 497 14.01 7.23 8.78
N LEU A 498 14.75 7.81 7.82
CA LEU A 498 15.93 8.62 8.12
C LEU A 498 15.54 9.95 8.79
N HIS A 499 14.40 10.53 8.39
CA HIS A 499 13.85 11.72 9.06
C HIS A 499 13.50 11.42 10.53
N ARG A 500 12.86 10.29 10.80
CA ARG A 500 12.58 9.81 12.15
C ARG A 500 13.87 9.52 12.92
N LEU A 501 14.81 8.76 12.36
CA LEU A 501 16.10 8.46 13.00
C LEU A 501 16.83 9.75 13.43
N ARG A 502 16.74 10.78 12.59
CA ARG A 502 17.36 12.08 12.83
C ARG A 502 16.74 12.82 14.03
N PHE A 503 15.42 12.69 14.24
CA PHE A 503 14.69 13.39 15.30
C PHE A 503 14.14 12.45 16.38
N GLN A 504 14.74 11.26 16.51
CA GLN A 504 14.32 10.27 17.50
C GLN A 504 14.63 10.72 18.94
N ASP A 505 15.71 11.50 19.10
CA ASP A 505 16.10 12.11 20.37
C ASP A 505 15.54 13.55 20.43
N ASP A 506 14.42 13.74 21.13
CA ASP A 506 13.86 15.09 21.36
C ASP A 506 14.67 15.86 22.43
N ASP A 507 15.51 15.18 23.23
CA ASP A 507 16.34 15.75 24.30
C ASP A 507 17.82 15.90 23.89
N PRO A 508 18.52 16.97 24.36
CA PRO A 508 19.97 17.11 24.16
C PRO A 508 20.79 15.97 24.81
N PRO A 509 21.85 15.46 24.15
CA PRO A 509 22.40 15.93 22.87
C PRO A 509 21.58 15.43 21.66
N TYR A 510 21.07 16.37 20.86
CA TYR A 510 20.38 16.06 19.61
C TYR A 510 21.25 15.17 18.72
N TYR A 511 20.63 14.24 17.98
CA TYR A 511 21.30 13.32 17.05
C TYR A 511 22.20 12.28 17.72
N ALA A 512 21.99 11.93 18.99
CA ALA A 512 22.83 10.91 19.65
C ALA A 512 22.70 9.56 18.93
N VAL A 513 21.47 9.10 18.69
CA VAL A 513 21.19 7.85 17.97
C VAL A 513 21.65 7.92 16.52
N TRP A 514 21.36 9.04 15.84
CA TRP A 514 21.83 9.29 14.47
C TRP A 514 23.36 9.16 14.36
N ARG A 515 24.11 9.91 15.18
CA ARG A 515 25.58 9.87 15.18
C ARG A 515 26.09 8.47 15.49
N ALA A 516 25.53 7.84 16.53
CA ALA A 516 25.89 6.49 16.92
C ALA A 516 25.73 5.48 15.77
N VAL A 517 24.62 5.51 15.04
CA VAL A 517 24.37 4.63 13.88
C VAL A 517 25.41 4.87 12.77
N HIS A 518 25.62 6.13 12.39
CA HIS A 518 26.52 6.48 11.29
C HIS A 518 28.00 6.28 11.65
N GLU A 519 28.40 6.46 12.90
CA GLU A 519 29.75 6.13 13.39
C GLU A 519 30.03 4.62 13.37
N THR A 520 29.03 3.79 13.70
CA THR A 520 29.14 2.33 13.58
C THR A 520 29.34 1.92 12.13
N LEU A 521 28.54 2.47 11.21
CA LEU A 521 28.69 2.21 9.78
C LEU A 521 30.04 2.71 9.26
N ARG A 522 30.46 3.92 9.63
CA ARG A 522 31.76 4.48 9.25
C ARG A 522 32.91 3.55 9.64
N SER A 523 32.88 3.05 10.89
CA SER A 523 33.91 2.13 11.41
C SER A 523 33.89 0.79 10.69
N ALA A 524 32.71 0.32 10.26
CA ALA A 524 32.55 -0.92 9.50
C ALA A 524 33.11 -0.82 8.07
N TYR A 525 32.95 0.34 7.44
CA TYR A 525 33.43 0.62 6.09
C TYR A 525 34.91 1.03 6.04
N ALA A 526 35.54 1.33 7.18
CA ALA A 526 36.95 1.66 7.27
C ALA A 526 37.86 0.50 6.81
N ALA A 527 39.10 0.82 6.46
CA ALA A 527 40.13 -0.18 6.18
C ALA A 527 40.35 -1.06 7.43
N GLY A 528 40.05 -2.35 7.32
CA GLY A 528 40.07 -3.31 8.45
C GLY A 528 38.74 -3.49 9.18
N GLY A 529 37.67 -2.80 8.76
CA GLY A 529 36.31 -3.00 9.25
C GLY A 529 35.64 -4.25 8.69
N SER A 530 34.40 -4.52 9.13
CA SER A 530 33.65 -5.72 8.74
C SER A 530 33.18 -5.74 7.28
N CYS A 531 33.06 -4.57 6.64
CA CYS A 531 32.67 -4.46 5.23
C CYS A 531 33.41 -3.30 4.55
N PRO A 532 34.74 -3.41 4.32
CA PRO A 532 35.56 -2.29 3.86
C PRO A 532 35.06 -1.72 2.53
N SER A 533 34.77 -0.42 2.50
CA SER A 533 34.38 0.28 1.27
C SER A 533 34.59 1.78 1.43
N GLU A 534 35.58 2.32 0.72
CA GLU A 534 35.95 3.73 0.83
C GLU A 534 34.82 4.69 0.42
N PRO A 535 34.05 4.48 -0.67
CA PRO A 535 32.90 5.33 -0.99
C PRO A 535 31.84 5.34 0.11
N HIS A 536 31.53 4.18 0.69
CA HIS A 536 30.55 4.08 1.78
C HIS A 536 31.04 4.73 3.06
N ARG A 537 32.34 4.62 3.38
CA ARG A 537 32.96 5.32 4.51
C ARG A 537 32.80 6.84 4.35
N LEU A 538 33.20 7.39 3.20
CA LEU A 538 33.10 8.83 2.90
C LEU A 538 31.65 9.31 2.91
N HIS A 539 30.71 8.51 2.40
CA HIS A 539 29.29 8.79 2.54
C HIS A 539 28.90 8.95 4.02
N GLN A 540 29.35 8.07 4.93
CA GLN A 540 29.08 8.21 6.36
C GLN A 540 29.75 9.44 6.99
N GLU A 541 30.98 9.80 6.58
CA GLU A 541 31.63 11.03 7.02
C GLU A 541 30.80 12.26 6.66
N LEU A 542 30.29 12.32 5.43
CA LEU A 542 29.45 13.43 4.98
C LEU A 542 28.12 13.50 5.75
N VAL A 543 27.52 12.35 6.08
CA VAL A 543 26.32 12.27 6.94
C VAL A 543 26.58 12.84 8.34
N LEU A 544 27.77 12.59 8.89
CA LEU A 544 28.21 13.12 10.19
C LEU A 544 28.60 14.61 10.11
N GLY A 545 28.60 15.22 8.92
CA GLY A 545 28.95 16.63 8.69
C GLY A 545 30.44 16.86 8.41
N ALA A 546 31.26 15.81 8.30
CA ALA A 546 32.68 15.89 8.02
C ALA A 546 32.94 15.88 6.50
N ALA A 547 32.82 17.05 5.85
CA ALA A 547 33.01 17.18 4.41
C ALA A 547 34.49 17.18 3.96
N GLU A 548 35.42 17.55 4.85
CA GLU A 548 36.83 17.78 4.47
C GLU A 548 37.55 16.51 3.98
N ASP A 549 37.29 15.37 4.61
CA ASP A 549 37.84 14.08 4.18
C ASP A 549 37.32 13.68 2.80
N CYS A 550 36.05 13.98 2.51
CA CYS A 550 35.45 13.72 1.21
C CYS A 550 36.10 14.58 0.12
N VAL A 551 36.28 15.88 0.39
CA VAL A 551 36.91 16.80 -0.56
C VAL A 551 38.38 16.42 -0.79
N THR A 552 39.10 16.08 0.28
CA THR A 552 40.50 15.62 0.20
C THR A 552 40.62 14.36 -0.65
N HIS A 553 39.74 13.38 -0.44
CA HIS A 553 39.69 12.17 -1.25
C HIS A 553 39.43 12.50 -2.73
N LEU A 554 38.39 13.28 -3.03
CA LEU A 554 38.05 13.69 -4.39
C LEU A 554 39.20 14.42 -5.08
N ARG A 555 39.95 15.26 -4.36
CA ARG A 555 41.14 15.97 -4.87
C ARG A 555 42.25 14.99 -5.24
N VAL A 556 42.56 14.03 -4.37
CA VAL A 556 43.61 13.03 -4.61
C VAL A 556 43.26 12.14 -5.80
N GLN A 557 41.98 11.78 -5.96
CA GLN A 557 41.52 10.97 -7.08
C GLN A 557 41.40 11.75 -8.40
N PHE A 558 41.32 13.09 -8.36
CA PHE A 558 41.05 13.93 -9.52
C PHE A 558 42.10 13.81 -10.65
N ALA A 559 43.35 13.44 -10.35
CA ALA A 559 44.38 13.28 -11.39
C ALA A 559 44.33 11.92 -12.11
N ARG A 560 43.47 10.99 -11.66
CA ARG A 560 43.39 9.64 -12.22
C ARG A 560 42.60 9.62 -13.54
N PRO A 561 42.88 8.66 -14.43
CA PRO A 561 42.22 8.60 -15.74
C PRO A 561 40.73 8.22 -15.68
N ASP A 562 40.26 7.58 -14.60
CA ASP A 562 38.88 7.14 -14.43
C ASP A 562 37.95 8.28 -13.94
N VAL A 563 37.58 9.17 -14.86
CA VAL A 563 36.72 10.32 -14.57
C VAL A 563 35.25 9.92 -14.37
N LEU A 564 34.80 8.84 -15.02
CA LEU A 564 33.44 8.33 -14.83
C LEU A 564 33.28 7.75 -13.42
N GLY A 565 34.24 6.95 -12.96
CA GLY A 565 34.28 6.47 -11.58
C GLY A 565 34.41 7.61 -10.56
N TRP A 566 35.17 8.68 -10.90
CA TRP A 566 35.26 9.87 -10.06
C TRP A 566 33.91 10.62 -9.93
N LEU A 567 33.19 10.82 -11.03
CA LEU A 567 31.87 11.45 -11.03
C LEU A 567 30.83 10.58 -10.30
N ASP A 568 30.91 9.25 -10.47
CA ASP A 568 30.02 8.32 -9.76
C ASP A 568 30.28 8.34 -8.26
N ALA A 569 31.55 8.36 -7.83
CA ALA A 569 31.94 8.52 -6.44
C ALA A 569 31.45 9.85 -5.85
N LEU A 570 31.59 10.97 -6.58
CA LEU A 570 31.05 12.27 -6.17
C LEU A 570 29.53 12.20 -5.96
N ARG A 571 28.80 11.62 -6.92
CA ARG A 571 27.33 11.48 -6.85
C ARG A 571 26.90 10.60 -5.68
N PHE A 572 27.59 9.48 -5.46
CA PHE A 572 27.30 8.55 -4.37
C PHE A 572 27.60 9.13 -2.98
N ILE A 573 28.73 9.83 -2.84
CA ILE A 573 29.06 10.51 -1.58
C ILE A 573 28.03 11.61 -1.33
N ALA A 574 27.72 12.43 -2.33
CA ALA A 574 26.76 13.53 -2.24
C ALA A 574 25.29 13.10 -2.08
N SER A 575 24.96 11.81 -2.22
CA SER A 575 23.63 11.29 -1.88
C SER A 575 23.43 11.05 -0.38
N ALA A 576 24.43 11.38 0.44
CA ALA A 576 24.35 11.36 1.90
C ALA A 576 23.15 12.18 2.43
N PRO A 577 22.31 11.65 3.33
CA PRO A 577 21.30 12.46 3.99
C PRO A 577 21.95 13.58 4.82
N CYS A 578 21.40 14.80 4.72
CA CYS A 578 21.95 15.97 5.40
C CYS A 578 21.49 16.04 6.87
N PRO A 579 22.41 16.28 7.82
CA PRO A 579 22.01 16.66 9.18
C PRO A 579 21.31 18.02 9.14
N ARG A 580 20.14 18.14 9.77
CA ARG A 580 19.36 19.38 9.84
C ARG A 580 19.00 19.66 11.30
N PRO A 581 19.52 20.73 11.93
CA PRO A 581 19.17 21.11 13.29
C PRO A 581 17.65 21.31 13.44
N PRO A 582 17.02 20.89 14.55
CA PRO A 582 15.59 21.07 14.71
C PRO A 582 15.28 22.56 14.84
N GLY A 583 14.22 23.04 14.21
CA GLY A 583 13.79 24.43 14.34
C GLY A 583 14.73 25.49 13.74
N ARG A 584 15.75 25.10 12.95
CA ARG A 584 16.60 26.06 12.25
C ARG A 584 15.80 26.76 11.15
N THR A 585 15.52 28.03 11.37
CA THR A 585 14.93 28.93 10.38
C THR A 585 16.02 29.54 9.50
N GLY A 586 15.84 29.51 8.17
CA GLY A 586 16.74 30.15 7.21
C GLY A 586 17.19 29.24 6.07
N PRO A 587 17.96 29.78 5.10
CA PRO A 587 18.44 29.02 3.96
C PRO A 587 19.38 27.88 4.37
N ASP A 588 19.35 26.79 3.60
CA ASP A 588 20.20 25.63 3.83
C ASP A 588 21.69 26.03 3.86
N PRO A 589 22.46 25.67 4.90
CA PRO A 589 23.86 26.07 5.02
C PRO A 589 24.73 25.60 3.84
N ARG A 590 24.38 24.48 3.20
CA ARG A 590 25.09 23.96 2.03
C ARG A 590 25.05 24.94 0.86
N ARG A 591 24.00 25.75 0.76
CA ARG A 591 23.85 26.80 -0.26
C ARG A 591 24.97 27.83 -0.17
N ALA A 592 25.26 28.32 1.04
CA ALA A 592 26.30 29.33 1.25
C ALA A 592 27.68 28.80 0.86
N VAL A 593 27.99 27.54 1.21
CA VAL A 593 29.25 26.89 0.83
C VAL A 593 29.32 26.68 -0.68
N ALA A 594 28.27 26.14 -1.30
CA ALA A 594 28.21 25.89 -2.75
C ALA A 594 28.46 27.17 -3.58
N LEU A 595 27.91 28.31 -3.11
CA LEU A 595 28.08 29.61 -3.77
C LEU A 595 29.39 30.32 -3.41
N GLY A 596 30.22 29.73 -2.54
CA GLY A 596 31.48 30.34 -2.09
C GLY A 596 31.29 31.54 -1.16
N ARG A 597 30.14 31.65 -0.50
CA ARG A 597 29.78 32.73 0.44
C ARG A 597 30.09 32.38 1.89
N ALA A 598 30.34 31.12 2.20
CA ALA A 598 30.73 30.67 3.54
C ALA A 598 32.21 30.93 3.80
N ALA A 599 32.53 31.46 4.98
CA ALA A 599 33.91 31.59 5.44
C ALA A 599 34.53 30.21 5.70
N ALA A 600 35.84 30.09 5.50
CA ALA A 600 36.56 28.87 5.81
C ALA A 600 36.63 28.67 7.34
N SER A 601 36.28 27.46 7.80
CA SER A 601 36.44 27.05 9.19
C SER A 601 37.93 27.07 9.59
N ASP A 602 38.22 27.04 10.88
CA ASP A 602 39.60 27.02 11.37
C ASP A 602 40.32 25.71 10.97
N GLU A 603 39.60 24.58 10.98
CA GLU A 603 40.09 23.29 10.51
C GLU A 603 40.41 23.30 9.00
N GLU A 604 39.58 23.95 8.20
CA GLU A 604 39.81 24.11 6.76
C GLU A 604 41.02 24.99 6.48
N ARG A 605 41.17 26.09 7.21
CA ARG A 605 42.35 26.96 7.08
C ARG A 605 43.63 26.19 7.42
N ALA A 606 43.59 25.32 8.44
CA ALA A 606 44.70 24.44 8.76
C ALA A 606 44.97 23.39 7.66
N ALA A 607 43.93 22.77 7.09
CA ALA A 607 44.06 21.81 6.01
C ALA A 607 44.64 22.42 4.72
N LEU A 608 44.33 23.70 4.44
CA LEU A 608 44.85 24.43 3.28
C LEU A 608 46.28 24.92 3.47
N ALA A 609 46.72 25.20 4.70
CA ALA A 609 48.03 25.78 5.01
C ALA A 609 49.23 24.93 4.56
N GLY A 610 49.04 23.62 4.36
CA GLY A 610 50.07 22.68 3.90
C GLY A 610 50.07 22.39 2.40
N LEU A 611 49.22 23.06 1.60
CA LEU A 611 49.06 22.81 0.17
C LEU A 611 49.71 23.90 -0.67
N ASP A 612 50.12 23.54 -1.88
CA ASP A 612 50.44 24.55 -2.89
C ASP A 612 49.18 25.33 -3.33
N GLU A 613 49.38 26.50 -3.93
CA GLU A 613 48.29 27.40 -4.32
C GLU A 613 47.29 26.70 -5.27
N ARG A 614 47.79 25.89 -6.20
CA ARG A 614 46.97 25.18 -7.19
C ARG A 614 46.10 24.08 -6.56
N ALA A 615 46.64 23.32 -5.61
CA ALA A 615 45.93 22.29 -4.88
C ALA A 615 44.93 22.87 -3.87
N ALA A 616 45.27 24.01 -3.25
CA ALA A 616 44.35 24.76 -2.39
C ALA A 616 43.14 25.28 -3.20
N GLU A 617 43.36 25.85 -4.38
CA GLU A 617 42.28 26.26 -5.28
C GLU A 617 41.41 25.08 -5.71
N LEU A 618 42.03 23.95 -6.10
CA LEU A 618 41.29 22.74 -6.48
C LEU A 618 40.43 22.22 -5.32
N GLN A 619 40.96 22.21 -4.08
CA GLN A 619 40.20 21.81 -2.90
C GLN A 619 38.97 22.72 -2.69
N LEU A 620 39.14 24.04 -2.80
CA LEU A 620 38.02 24.98 -2.67
C LEU A 620 36.96 24.79 -3.78
N GLN A 621 37.39 24.53 -5.02
CA GLN A 621 36.48 24.20 -6.14
C GLN A 621 35.69 22.92 -5.87
N LEU A 622 36.37 21.86 -5.45
CA LEU A 622 35.75 20.57 -5.14
C LEU A 622 34.82 20.65 -3.94
N ARG A 623 35.14 21.46 -2.94
CA ARG A 623 34.25 21.72 -1.80
C ARG A 623 32.94 22.38 -2.23
N ARG A 624 33.02 23.41 -3.08
CA ARG A 624 31.82 24.07 -3.64
C ARG A 624 31.00 23.10 -4.48
N LEU A 625 31.66 22.31 -5.33
CA LEU A 625 31.01 21.31 -6.16
C LEU A 625 30.32 20.23 -5.31
N LEU A 626 30.99 19.67 -4.30
CA LEU A 626 30.42 18.66 -3.41
C LEU A 626 29.17 19.19 -2.72
N HIS A 627 29.20 20.40 -2.16
CA HIS A 627 28.04 20.99 -1.49
C HIS A 627 26.91 21.33 -2.45
N ALA A 628 27.22 21.75 -3.69
CA ALA A 628 26.22 21.98 -4.71
C ALA A 628 25.49 20.67 -5.08
N VAL A 629 26.25 19.61 -5.40
CA VAL A 629 25.68 18.30 -5.73
C VAL A 629 24.91 17.72 -4.53
N TRP A 630 25.42 17.89 -3.31
CA TRP A 630 24.78 17.41 -2.09
C TRP A 630 23.42 18.09 -1.83
N LEU A 631 23.33 19.41 -2.03
CA LEU A 631 22.07 20.15 -1.91
C LEU A 631 21.07 19.75 -3.01
N LEU A 632 21.52 19.69 -4.26
CA LEU A 632 20.67 19.44 -5.43
C LEU A 632 20.18 17.97 -5.51
N SER A 633 20.91 17.04 -4.90
CA SER A 633 20.55 15.61 -4.82
C SER A 633 19.59 15.29 -3.67
N ASP A 634 19.45 16.17 -2.67
CA ASP A 634 18.59 15.96 -1.50
C ASP A 634 17.08 16.03 -1.88
N PRO A 635 16.30 14.94 -1.69
CA PRO A 635 14.86 14.95 -1.97
C PRO A 635 14.06 15.86 -1.03
N LEU A 636 14.64 16.31 0.08
CA LEU A 636 14.02 17.21 1.06
C LEU A 636 14.30 18.69 0.78
N ALA A 637 15.04 19.02 -0.28
CA ALA A 637 15.36 20.38 -0.71
C ALA A 637 14.72 20.70 -2.07
N LEU A 638 14.53 21.99 -2.35
CA LEU A 638 14.15 22.48 -3.68
C LEU A 638 15.43 22.80 -4.49
N PRO A 639 15.48 22.48 -5.80
CA PRO A 639 16.53 22.94 -6.68
C PRO A 639 16.62 24.46 -6.69
N ASP A 640 17.86 24.96 -6.68
CA ASP A 640 18.17 26.39 -6.69
C ASP A 640 18.93 26.70 -7.98
N GLU A 641 18.37 27.56 -8.84
CA GLU A 641 18.97 27.91 -10.14
C GLU A 641 20.37 28.52 -9.99
N GLU A 642 20.61 29.32 -8.95
CA GLU A 642 21.92 29.93 -8.70
C GLU A 642 22.96 28.84 -8.39
N VAL A 643 22.57 27.84 -7.61
CA VAL A 643 23.43 26.69 -7.27
C VAL A 643 23.62 25.77 -8.47
N ILE A 644 22.60 25.58 -9.32
CA ILE A 644 22.70 24.81 -10.56
C ILE A 644 23.73 25.45 -11.51
N ASP A 645 23.65 26.75 -11.72
CA ASP A 645 24.57 27.46 -12.60
C ASP A 645 26.00 27.47 -12.03
N LYS A 646 26.13 27.61 -10.71
CA LYS A 646 27.42 27.51 -10.02
C LYS A 646 28.03 26.12 -10.14
N MET A 647 27.25 25.05 -9.96
CA MET A 647 27.68 23.66 -10.15
C MET A 647 28.21 23.45 -11.57
N ALA A 648 27.48 23.91 -12.58
CA ALA A 648 27.89 23.83 -13.98
C ALA A 648 29.20 24.59 -14.22
N HIS A 649 29.34 25.78 -13.63
CA HIS A 649 30.56 26.58 -13.72
C HIS A 649 31.77 25.84 -13.12
N GLU A 650 31.66 25.28 -11.90
CA GLU A 650 32.76 24.53 -11.28
C GLU A 650 33.16 23.30 -12.13
N LEU A 651 32.19 22.54 -12.67
CA LEU A 651 32.48 21.41 -13.56
C LEU A 651 33.21 21.82 -14.85
N ARG A 652 32.84 22.97 -15.45
CA ARG A 652 33.56 23.50 -16.63
C ARG A 652 34.99 23.91 -16.28
N GLN A 653 35.19 24.56 -15.13
CA GLN A 653 36.54 24.91 -14.67
C GLN A 653 37.40 23.66 -14.42
N LEU A 654 36.81 22.63 -13.80
CA LEU A 654 37.49 21.35 -13.60
C LEU A 654 37.79 20.64 -14.92
N SER A 655 36.88 20.71 -15.91
CA SER A 655 37.12 20.16 -17.24
C SER A 655 38.42 20.74 -17.81
N GLY A 656 38.59 22.07 -17.74
CA GLY A 656 39.79 22.80 -18.18
C GLY A 656 41.10 22.41 -17.50
N ARG A 657 41.03 21.78 -16.31
CA ARG A 657 42.17 21.45 -15.45
C ARG A 657 42.54 19.96 -15.48
N HIS A 658 41.65 19.09 -15.95
CA HIS A 658 41.81 17.64 -15.86
C HIS A 658 42.65 17.10 -17.04
N PRO A 659 43.66 16.24 -16.82
CA PRO A 659 44.57 15.79 -17.89
C PRO A 659 43.90 15.01 -19.04
N THR A 660 42.96 14.10 -18.75
CA THR A 660 42.41 13.18 -19.78
C THR A 660 40.88 13.18 -19.93
N GLY A 661 40.12 13.63 -18.94
CA GLY A 661 38.64 13.61 -18.92
C GLY A 661 37.94 14.93 -19.19
N HIS A 662 38.53 15.84 -19.97
CA HIS A 662 37.91 17.10 -20.39
C HIS A 662 36.48 16.90 -20.93
N ALA A 663 36.30 15.97 -21.88
CA ALA A 663 35.02 15.72 -22.53
C ALA A 663 33.94 15.24 -21.55
N VAL A 664 34.28 14.29 -20.67
CA VAL A 664 33.35 13.70 -19.70
C VAL A 664 32.86 14.75 -18.68
N LEU A 665 33.77 15.59 -18.17
CA LEU A 665 33.42 16.67 -17.23
C LEU A 665 32.60 17.77 -17.92
N TRP A 666 32.91 18.07 -19.19
CA TRP A 666 32.14 19.04 -19.99
C TRP A 666 30.71 18.54 -20.27
N ASP A 667 30.56 17.25 -20.59
CA ASP A 667 29.28 16.61 -20.81
C ASP A 667 28.43 16.61 -19.53
N ALA A 668 29.04 16.29 -18.39
CA ALA A 668 28.40 16.41 -17.08
C ALA A 668 27.96 17.86 -16.78
N ALA A 669 28.83 18.84 -17.03
CA ALA A 669 28.52 20.26 -16.87
C ALA A 669 27.36 20.76 -17.75
N THR A 670 27.04 20.02 -18.82
CA THR A 670 25.97 20.36 -19.77
C THR A 670 24.67 19.62 -19.45
N HIS A 671 24.73 18.33 -19.15
CA HIS A 671 23.55 17.49 -18.94
C HIS A 671 23.02 17.54 -17.50
N TRP A 672 23.87 17.65 -16.48
CA TRP A 672 23.41 17.72 -15.08
C TRP A 672 22.48 18.90 -14.80
N PRO A 673 22.75 20.13 -15.30
CA PRO A 673 21.81 21.24 -15.15
C PRO A 673 20.45 20.97 -15.81
N ARG A 674 20.44 20.28 -16.96
CA ARG A 674 19.19 19.90 -17.64
C ARG A 674 18.42 18.88 -16.79
N ASP A 675 19.09 17.84 -16.30
CA ASP A 675 18.48 16.82 -15.44
C ASP A 675 17.84 17.46 -14.20
N LEU A 676 18.54 18.37 -13.53
CA LEU A 676 18.03 19.04 -12.34
C LEU A 676 16.83 19.97 -12.63
N ARG A 677 16.86 20.72 -13.74
CA ARG A 677 15.72 21.54 -14.19
C ARG A 677 14.51 20.69 -14.59
N GLU A 678 14.76 19.48 -15.05
CA GLU A 678 13.76 18.44 -15.32
C GLU A 678 13.43 17.59 -14.08
N TRP A 679 14.03 17.88 -12.92
CA TRP A 679 13.82 17.21 -11.64
C TRP A 679 14.16 15.71 -11.64
N ARG A 680 15.12 15.32 -12.47
CA ARG A 680 15.67 13.97 -12.58
C ARG A 680 16.91 13.81 -11.72
N ALA A 681 17.24 12.56 -11.39
CA ALA A 681 18.53 12.24 -10.81
C ALA A 681 19.65 12.52 -11.82
N LEU A 682 20.83 12.89 -11.34
CA LEU A 682 21.99 13.20 -12.17
C LEU A 682 22.39 11.98 -12.99
N SER A 683 22.23 12.06 -14.32
CA SER A 683 22.62 11.01 -15.25
C SER A 683 24.13 10.98 -15.45
N MET A 684 24.68 9.78 -15.66
CA MET A 684 26.10 9.66 -16.02
C MET A 684 26.24 9.93 -17.52
N PRO A 685 27.32 10.62 -17.95
CA PRO A 685 27.63 10.77 -19.37
C PRO A 685 27.73 9.39 -20.04
N PRO A 686 27.27 9.21 -21.29
CA PRO A 686 27.49 7.97 -22.02
C PRO A 686 29.01 7.73 -22.12
N GLY A 687 29.46 6.57 -21.64
CA GLY A 687 30.89 6.22 -21.73
C GLY A 687 31.34 6.21 -23.18
N ALA A 688 32.53 6.77 -23.45
CA ALA A 688 33.15 6.65 -24.77
C ALA A 688 33.25 5.15 -25.13
N PRO A 689 32.94 4.73 -26.36
CA PRO A 689 33.17 3.35 -26.77
C PRO A 689 34.66 3.05 -26.58
N ALA A 690 34.97 1.94 -25.91
CA ALA A 690 36.33 1.42 -25.87
C ALA A 690 36.84 1.39 -27.31
N GLY A 691 37.95 2.11 -27.57
CA GLY A 691 38.54 2.19 -28.90
C GLY A 691 38.79 0.80 -29.47
N PRO A 692 38.77 0.65 -30.80
CA PRO A 692 38.86 -0.65 -31.44
C PRO A 692 40.15 -1.33 -30.99
N HIS A 693 40.02 -2.48 -30.32
CA HIS A 693 41.09 -3.44 -30.21
C HIS A 693 41.61 -3.68 -31.64
N GLY A 694 42.87 -3.34 -31.88
CA GLY A 694 43.53 -3.55 -33.17
C GLY A 694 43.32 -5.01 -33.62
N PRO A 695 43.15 -5.23 -34.93
CA PRO A 695 42.92 -6.57 -35.45
C PRO A 695 44.11 -7.44 -35.06
N GLY A 696 43.84 -8.51 -34.32
CA GLY A 696 44.83 -9.52 -33.99
C GLY A 696 45.41 -10.08 -35.28
N ASP A 697 46.71 -9.90 -35.44
CA ASP A 697 47.52 -10.55 -36.46
C ASP A 697 47.52 -12.05 -36.15
N GLY A 698 46.68 -12.78 -36.87
CA GLY A 698 46.56 -14.23 -36.81
C GLY A 698 46.61 -14.78 -38.23
N GLY A 699 47.81 -14.78 -38.82
CA GLY A 699 48.08 -15.51 -40.06
C GLY A 699 47.86 -17.02 -39.85
N PRO A 700 47.29 -17.74 -40.83
CA PRO A 700 47.17 -19.19 -40.78
C PRO A 700 48.46 -19.82 -41.32
N ASP A 701 49.03 -20.80 -40.62
CA ASP A 701 49.84 -21.82 -41.27
C ASP A 701 50.05 -23.06 -40.38
N ALA A 702 49.82 -24.21 -41.03
CA ALA A 702 50.22 -25.60 -40.74
C ALA A 702 49.57 -26.35 -39.57
#